data_AF-A0AAU0PNW2-F1
#
_entry.id   AF-A0AAU0PNW2-F1
#
_cell.length_a   1.000
_cell.length_b   1.000
_cell.length_c   1.000
_cell.angle_alpha   90.00
_cell.angle_beta   90.00
_cell.angle_gamma   90.00
#
_symmetry.space_group_name_H-M   'P 1'
#
loop_
_entity.id
_entity.type
_entity.pdbx_description
1 polymer ?
#
loop_
_entity_poly.entity_id
_entity_poly.type
_entity_poly.pdbx_seq_one_letter_code
_entity_poly.pdbx_strand_id
1 'polypeptide(L)'
;MFKIKNYFSLLIFSFVLALVFAFNSFKTISTNLEAVVSNSEKKELLKKFNEFKISKKLFLYVDNLDDKSLNKIKDIENKLLEISTLTLEKQKDNEALNEYKKEYFLYQNSLNLEKLINLSNLNIEKELENLKSNLLNSQFGYFVNSSDPFSIFKKEQEESNFFIKNNHLAVKDKGYFSIFSISSSVNSIDDYENLYNEISNITKDDKDIKIFSSIFYFVENSKIIKDDVNKIIYLATFILVLLYLIILRDLKLLFNALLTLGSSTLFALLVCSFIFPEISIFVVVFGISISTVAIDYMFHHYVHKEYEGAFKFNKDVFLGMLTTITAFFILSFISFNLIKQLSIFTFFTLLFSYIQFAFIYQKIGFEYKENNIFNIKTINNISAKYILVFTIIALLLAIYNFKFDSNLKNLDVKNKKLNSLQEFFNKDIANNDKVPFLIKAKTIDELIQNSKTLKEKFPSSVAPLSTLISKDEFLKKQELLKNQKISEINSKLEDKAKEFGFKDGYFKDSYKISQKEPNYTLEYLQKLDFEILKFENSFISYVNVSKDDISLLNNFDFVINLSLKSMFEDELIKIEKELIFYGALSIFFIISIISISYRKNLLIYLSFLFFPFSMILSLTLFIELNILHIFILFIILSISIDYGIYISSYKKDKNTNKAIFYSILTTFAGFGVLIFSNINALFSIGISATVGVLSILFLLIFLKKEKSASNNL
;
A
#
# COMPACT_ATOMS: atom_id res chain seq x y z
N MET A 1 -26.46 -27.74 40.09
CA MET A 1 -26.64 -27.22 38.72
C MET A 1 -25.55 -26.21 38.30
N PHE A 2 -24.81 -25.57 39.23
CA PHE A 2 -23.65 -24.72 38.90
C PHE A 2 -22.35 -25.29 39.50
N LYS A 3 -21.64 -26.15 38.75
CA LYS A 3 -20.25 -26.49 39.10
C LYS A 3 -19.35 -25.40 38.53
N ILE A 4 -18.57 -24.70 39.36
CA ILE A 4 -17.62 -23.63 38.97
C ILE A 4 -16.75 -24.06 37.78
N LYS A 5 -16.36 -25.34 37.74
CA LYS A 5 -15.57 -25.92 36.65
C LYS A 5 -16.19 -25.69 35.27
N ASN A 6 -17.52 -25.69 35.13
CA ASN A 6 -18.20 -25.49 33.84
C ASN A 6 -18.08 -24.05 33.28
N TYR A 7 -17.60 -23.10 34.08
CA TYR A 7 -17.50 -21.69 33.71
C TYR A 7 -16.06 -21.22 33.52
N PHE A 8 -15.06 -22.11 33.58
CA PHE A 8 -13.65 -21.71 33.44
C PHE A 8 -13.34 -21.00 32.13
N SER A 9 -13.84 -21.50 30.99
CA SER A 9 -13.62 -20.84 29.69
C SER A 9 -14.28 -19.45 29.64
N LEU A 10 -15.45 -19.28 30.28
CA LEU A 10 -16.13 -17.99 30.35
C LEU A 10 -15.35 -17.00 31.23
N LEU A 11 -14.85 -17.44 32.39
CA LEU A 11 -14.04 -16.60 33.27
C LEU A 11 -12.75 -16.12 32.59
N ILE A 12 -12.07 -17.02 31.86
CA ILE A 12 -10.86 -16.68 31.09
C ILE A 12 -11.21 -15.69 29.99
N PHE A 13 -12.28 -15.94 29.23
CA PHE A 13 -12.72 -15.03 28.18
C PHE A 13 -13.04 -13.64 28.73
N SER A 14 -13.86 -13.55 29.78
CA SER A 14 -14.22 -12.27 30.40
C SER A 14 -13.00 -11.52 30.96
N PHE A 15 -12.04 -12.25 31.56
CA PHE A 15 -10.81 -11.65 32.08
C PHE A 15 -9.93 -11.07 30.96
N VAL A 16 -9.70 -11.85 29.89
CA VAL A 16 -8.91 -11.39 28.73
C VAL A 16 -9.60 -10.22 28.03
N LEU A 17 -10.92 -10.29 27.86
CA LEU A 17 -11.71 -9.21 27.26
C LEU A 17 -11.59 -7.91 28.08
N ALA A 18 -11.66 -8.00 29.41
CA ALA A 18 -11.47 -6.85 30.29
C ALA A 18 -10.08 -6.22 30.13
N LEU A 19 -9.02 -7.04 29.99
CA LEU A 19 -7.67 -6.54 29.72
C LEU A 19 -7.57 -5.83 28.37
N VAL A 20 -8.13 -6.41 27.30
CA VAL A 20 -8.14 -5.80 25.96
C VAL A 20 -8.79 -4.41 25.98
N PHE A 21 -9.91 -4.25 26.70
CA PHE A 21 -10.54 -2.94 26.88
C PHE A 21 -9.71 -2.01 27.77
N ALA A 22 -9.15 -2.51 28.88
CA ALA A 22 -8.34 -1.70 29.80
C ALA A 22 -7.09 -1.10 29.12
N PHE A 23 -6.52 -1.81 28.14
CA PHE A 23 -5.34 -1.36 27.38
C PHE A 23 -5.67 -0.75 26.02
N ASN A 24 -6.95 -0.54 25.68
CA ASN A 24 -7.40 0.01 24.39
C ASN A 24 -6.80 -0.70 23.16
N SER A 25 -6.56 -2.01 23.23
CA SER A 25 -5.84 -2.75 22.18
C SER A 25 -6.53 -2.73 20.82
N PHE A 26 -7.85 -2.49 20.74
CA PHE A 26 -8.56 -2.33 19.46
C PHE A 26 -8.15 -1.08 18.68
N LYS A 27 -7.66 -0.03 19.35
CA LYS A 27 -7.27 1.24 18.71
C LYS A 27 -6.01 1.10 17.85
N THR A 28 -5.20 0.05 18.07
CA THR A 28 -3.99 -0.20 17.27
C THR A 28 -4.31 -0.81 15.91
N ILE A 29 -5.54 -1.24 15.63
CA ILE A 29 -5.91 -1.87 14.36
C ILE A 29 -5.96 -0.82 13.24
N SER A 30 -5.16 -1.04 12.20
CA SER A 30 -5.00 -0.14 11.04
C SER A 30 -5.46 -0.82 9.75
N THR A 31 -6.21 -0.10 8.92
CA THR A 31 -6.60 -0.54 7.57
C THR A 31 -5.62 -0.06 6.50
N ASN A 32 -4.57 0.67 6.88
CA ASN A 32 -3.64 1.25 5.92
C ASN A 32 -2.67 0.22 5.38
N LEU A 33 -2.40 0.29 4.08
CA LEU A 33 -1.36 -0.50 3.44
C LEU A 33 0.03 -0.19 4.04
N GLU A 34 0.25 1.02 4.55
CA GLU A 34 1.48 1.38 5.25
C GLU A 34 1.76 0.53 6.50
N ALA A 35 0.71 0.03 7.17
CA ALA A 35 0.88 -0.85 8.33
C ALA A 35 1.45 -2.22 7.92
N VAL A 36 1.34 -2.60 6.65
CA VAL A 36 1.86 -3.87 6.11
C VAL A 36 3.38 -3.81 5.90
N VAL A 37 3.91 -2.62 5.61
CA VAL A 37 5.32 -2.42 5.26
C VAL A 37 6.16 -2.10 6.48
N SER A 38 7.41 -2.55 6.44
CA SER A 38 8.39 -2.30 7.50
C SER A 38 8.73 -0.82 7.63
N ASN A 39 9.14 -0.43 8.83
CA ASN A 39 9.60 0.93 9.06
C ASN A 39 10.92 1.13 8.32
N SER A 40 10.88 1.95 7.27
CA SER A 40 12.01 2.30 6.43
C SER A 40 11.96 3.79 6.10
N GLU A 41 13.10 4.38 5.72
CA GLU A 41 13.18 5.76 5.23
C GLU A 41 12.17 6.01 4.11
N LYS A 42 11.97 5.02 3.23
CA LYS A 42 10.99 5.04 2.14
C LYS A 42 9.55 5.21 2.64
N LYS A 43 9.17 4.51 3.72
CA LYS A 43 7.85 4.66 4.34
C LYS A 43 7.65 6.06 4.95
N GLU A 44 8.69 6.61 5.58
CA GLU A 44 8.61 7.97 6.13
C GLU A 44 8.57 9.05 5.04
N LEU A 45 9.31 8.86 3.95
CA LEU A 45 9.24 9.70 2.75
C LEU A 45 7.85 9.70 2.13
N LEU A 46 7.18 8.54 2.05
CA LEU A 46 5.81 8.44 1.56
C LEU A 46 4.84 9.22 2.45
N LYS A 47 4.98 9.12 3.78
CA LYS A 47 4.19 9.92 4.73
C LYS A 47 4.42 11.42 4.54
N LYS A 48 5.68 11.81 4.36
CA LYS A 48 6.06 13.20 4.11
C LYS A 48 5.55 13.72 2.77
N PHE A 49 5.46 12.88 1.76
CA PHE A 49 4.86 13.26 0.49
C PHE A 49 3.38 13.66 0.64
N ASN A 50 2.65 12.99 1.53
CA ASN A 50 1.24 13.33 1.81
C ASN A 50 1.07 14.69 2.55
N GLU A 51 2.16 15.32 3.03
CA GLU A 51 2.13 16.67 3.60
C GLU A 51 2.15 17.77 2.51
N PHE A 52 2.58 17.45 1.28
CA PHE A 52 2.60 18.43 0.19
C PHE A 52 1.18 18.84 -0.20
N LYS A 53 0.96 20.13 -0.49
CA LYS A 53 -0.34 20.63 -0.95
C LYS A 53 -0.73 20.04 -2.29
N ILE A 54 0.24 19.70 -3.16
CA ILE A 54 -0.04 19.01 -4.43
C ILE A 54 -0.75 17.66 -4.23
N SER A 55 -0.51 16.98 -3.10
CA SER A 55 -1.17 15.73 -2.74
C SER A 55 -2.58 15.92 -2.16
N LYS A 56 -2.97 17.17 -1.87
CA LYS A 56 -4.18 17.58 -1.15
C LYS A 56 -5.05 18.53 -1.98
N LYS A 57 -5.32 18.11 -3.21
CA LYS A 57 -6.20 18.84 -4.12
C LYS A 57 -7.52 18.10 -4.31
N LEU A 58 -8.59 18.86 -4.39
CA LEU A 58 -9.91 18.40 -4.78
C LEU A 58 -10.25 19.01 -6.13
N PHE A 59 -10.52 18.16 -7.10
CA PHE A 59 -10.85 18.53 -8.46
C PHE A 59 -12.35 18.39 -8.67
N LEU A 60 -12.98 19.45 -9.17
CA LEU A 60 -14.40 19.49 -9.53
C LEU A 60 -14.51 19.77 -11.02
N TYR A 61 -15.34 19.00 -11.72
CA TYR A 61 -15.59 19.16 -13.14
C TYR A 61 -17.09 19.01 -13.44
N VAL A 62 -17.60 19.86 -14.33
CA VAL A 62 -18.97 19.82 -14.84
C VAL A 62 -18.92 19.80 -16.36
N ASP A 63 -19.61 18.83 -16.96
CA ASP A 63 -19.67 18.66 -18.41
C ASP A 63 -20.34 19.87 -19.11
N ASN A 64 -19.91 20.16 -20.35
CA ASN A 64 -20.38 21.24 -21.21
C ASN A 64 -19.96 22.66 -20.80
N LEU A 65 -19.95 23.55 -21.80
CA LEU A 65 -19.54 24.95 -21.68
C LEU A 65 -20.72 25.92 -21.91
N ASP A 66 -21.92 25.55 -21.43
CA ASP A 66 -23.13 26.36 -21.50
C ASP A 66 -23.40 27.09 -20.16
N ASP A 67 -24.31 28.06 -20.17
CA ASP A 67 -24.61 28.86 -18.97
C ASP A 67 -25.23 28.02 -17.84
N LYS A 68 -25.89 26.91 -18.19
CA LYS A 68 -26.43 25.96 -17.21
C LYS A 68 -25.30 25.28 -16.44
N SER A 69 -24.28 24.77 -17.11
CA SER A 69 -23.11 24.18 -16.46
C SER A 69 -22.28 25.20 -15.69
N LEU A 70 -22.21 26.45 -16.15
CA LEU A 70 -21.56 27.54 -15.41
C LEU A 70 -22.27 27.88 -14.09
N ASN A 71 -23.61 27.97 -14.10
CA ASN A 71 -24.37 28.22 -12.87
C ASN A 71 -24.25 27.03 -11.92
N LYS A 72 -24.31 25.81 -12.47
CA LYS A 72 -24.18 24.57 -11.72
C LYS A 72 -22.84 24.48 -10.99
N ILE A 73 -21.71 24.72 -11.68
CA ILE A 73 -20.41 24.65 -11.02
C ILE A 73 -20.30 25.70 -9.91
N LYS A 74 -20.76 26.94 -10.13
CA LYS A 74 -20.78 28.00 -9.11
C LYS A 74 -21.63 27.65 -7.89
N ASP A 75 -22.80 27.05 -8.09
CA ASP A 75 -23.66 26.62 -6.99
C ASP A 75 -22.98 25.56 -6.12
N ILE A 76 -22.27 24.62 -6.74
CA ILE A 76 -21.49 23.61 -6.03
C ILE A 76 -20.29 24.23 -5.34
N GLU A 77 -19.58 25.16 -5.99
CA GLU A 77 -18.46 25.89 -5.39
C GLU A 77 -18.88 26.61 -4.11
N ASN A 78 -20.01 27.32 -4.14
CA ASN A 78 -20.53 28.02 -2.96
C ASN A 78 -20.81 27.06 -1.81
N LYS A 79 -21.42 25.90 -2.08
CA LYS A 79 -21.66 24.86 -1.07
C LYS A 79 -20.35 24.24 -0.54
N LEU A 80 -19.37 24.00 -1.40
CA LEU A 80 -18.07 23.47 -0.99
C LEU A 80 -17.26 24.49 -0.17
N LEU A 81 -17.43 25.78 -0.43
CA LEU A 81 -16.79 26.85 0.34
C LEU A 81 -17.36 27.02 1.76
N GLU A 82 -18.54 26.45 2.06
CA GLU A 82 -19.06 26.36 3.44
C GLU A 82 -18.20 25.41 4.30
N ILE A 83 -17.47 24.48 3.67
CA ILE A 83 -16.54 23.59 4.35
C ILE A 83 -15.24 24.35 4.67
N SER A 84 -15.04 24.65 5.95
CA SER A 84 -13.90 25.46 6.46
C SER A 84 -12.50 24.96 6.05
N THR A 85 -12.37 23.67 5.73
CA THR A 85 -11.09 23.06 5.32
C THR A 85 -10.82 23.15 3.81
N LEU A 86 -11.76 23.66 3.01
CA LEU A 86 -11.61 23.81 1.57
C LEU A 86 -11.39 25.28 1.19
N THR A 87 -10.48 25.50 0.26
CA THR A 87 -10.21 26.83 -0.31
C THR A 87 -10.15 26.72 -1.82
N LEU A 88 -10.94 27.52 -2.53
CA LEU A 88 -10.92 27.55 -3.99
C LEU A 88 -9.61 28.17 -4.47
N GLU A 89 -8.84 27.43 -5.27
CA GLU A 89 -7.63 27.93 -5.94
C GLU A 89 -8.07 28.86 -7.07
N LYS A 90 -8.08 30.16 -6.78
CA LYS A 90 -8.10 31.18 -7.83
C LYS A 90 -6.69 31.32 -8.39
N GLN A 91 -6.57 31.60 -9.69
CA GLN A 91 -5.30 32.12 -10.24
C GLN A 91 -4.93 33.38 -9.45
N LYS A 92 -4.06 33.23 -8.46
CA LYS A 92 -3.49 34.33 -7.71
C LYS A 92 -2.23 34.76 -8.44
N ASP A 93 -2.18 36.03 -8.81
CA ASP A 93 -0.91 36.65 -9.16
C ASP A 93 -0.10 36.74 -7.87
N ASN A 94 0.89 35.84 -7.72
CA ASN A 94 1.80 35.89 -6.58
C ASN A 94 2.75 37.07 -6.81
N GLU A 95 2.47 38.20 -6.16
CA GLU A 95 3.26 39.44 -6.28
C GLU A 95 4.75 39.19 -5.99
N ALA A 96 5.08 38.42 -4.95
CA ALA A 96 6.46 38.10 -4.60
C ALA A 96 7.17 37.28 -5.69
N LEU A 97 6.48 36.31 -6.31
CA LEU A 97 7.01 35.54 -7.43
C LEU A 97 7.18 36.39 -8.68
N ASN A 98 6.26 37.32 -8.93
CA ASN A 98 6.34 38.25 -10.06
C ASN A 98 7.48 39.26 -9.87
N GLU A 99 7.68 39.78 -8.67
CA GLU A 99 8.84 40.61 -8.31
C GLU A 99 10.14 39.83 -8.49
N TYR A 100 10.21 38.59 -8.01
CA TYR A 100 11.36 37.71 -8.20
C TYR A 100 11.66 37.47 -9.69
N LYS A 101 10.66 37.13 -10.50
CA LYS A 101 10.80 36.93 -11.95
C LYS A 101 11.27 38.20 -12.67
N LYS A 102 10.85 39.38 -12.22
CA LYS A 102 11.31 40.67 -12.75
C LYS A 102 12.77 40.93 -12.36
N GLU A 103 13.13 40.73 -11.09
CA GLU A 103 14.49 40.97 -10.58
C GLU A 103 15.53 40.04 -11.24
N TYR A 104 15.17 38.77 -11.43
CA TYR A 104 16.05 37.76 -12.00
C TYR A 104 15.74 37.42 -13.48
N PHE A 105 15.03 38.30 -14.20
CA PHE A 105 14.59 38.06 -15.58
C PHE A 105 15.73 37.67 -16.53
N LEU A 106 16.85 38.42 -16.51
CA LEU A 106 18.02 38.18 -17.38
C LEU A 106 18.76 36.89 -17.04
N TYR A 107 18.57 36.42 -15.81
CA TYR A 107 19.20 35.24 -15.26
C TYR A 107 18.40 33.97 -15.52
N GLN A 108 17.07 34.06 -15.64
CA GLN A 108 16.21 32.90 -15.87
C GLN A 108 16.16 32.51 -17.34
N ASN A 109 16.11 33.48 -18.24
CA ASN A 109 15.89 33.22 -19.67
C ASN A 109 17.21 32.92 -20.40
N SER A 110 17.13 32.13 -21.47
CA SER A 110 18.26 31.89 -22.36
C SER A 110 18.40 33.02 -23.38
N LEU A 111 19.64 33.41 -23.65
CA LEU A 111 19.95 34.35 -24.71
C LEU A 111 19.65 33.71 -26.06
N ASN A 112 19.01 34.46 -26.97
CA ASN A 112 18.81 34.00 -28.33
C ASN A 112 20.14 33.98 -29.09
N LEU A 113 20.71 32.79 -29.30
CA LEU A 113 22.02 32.57 -29.94
C LEU A 113 22.21 33.34 -31.26
N GLU A 114 21.15 33.52 -32.06
CA GLU A 114 21.19 34.29 -33.32
C GLU A 114 21.36 35.80 -33.09
N LYS A 115 20.72 36.36 -32.05
CA LYS A 115 20.92 37.77 -31.65
C LYS A 115 22.21 37.96 -30.86
N LEU A 116 22.70 36.90 -30.22
CA LEU A 116 23.89 36.89 -29.37
C LEU A 116 25.18 37.16 -30.17
N ILE A 117 25.26 36.63 -31.39
CA ILE A 117 26.36 36.91 -32.35
C ILE A 117 26.37 38.38 -32.80
N ASN A 118 25.20 39.04 -32.79
CA ASN A 118 25.02 40.42 -33.24
C ASN A 118 24.91 41.45 -32.10
N LEU A 119 25.01 41.04 -30.82
CA LEU A 119 24.88 41.94 -29.66
C LEU A 119 25.92 43.08 -29.68
N SER A 120 27.12 42.83 -30.19
CA SER A 120 28.17 43.85 -30.36
C SER A 120 27.85 44.88 -31.46
N ASN A 121 26.95 44.56 -32.39
CA ASN A 121 26.52 45.39 -33.52
C ASN A 121 25.03 45.78 -33.44
N LEU A 122 24.40 45.64 -32.27
CA LEU A 122 22.96 45.85 -32.11
C LEU A 122 22.65 47.36 -32.26
N ASN A 123 22.03 47.73 -33.38
CA ASN A 123 21.65 49.10 -33.66
C ASN A 123 20.36 49.46 -32.91
N ILE A 124 20.52 50.04 -31.73
CA ILE A 124 19.45 50.45 -30.82
C ILE A 124 18.45 51.39 -31.50
N GLU A 125 18.91 52.29 -32.39
CA GLU A 125 18.04 53.22 -33.10
C GLU A 125 17.08 52.48 -34.04
N LYS A 126 17.60 51.50 -34.79
CA LYS A 126 16.78 50.67 -35.69
C LYS A 126 15.77 49.80 -34.93
N GLU A 127 16.16 49.25 -33.79
CA GLU A 127 15.25 48.46 -32.94
C GLU A 127 14.18 49.33 -32.28
N LEU A 128 14.53 50.55 -31.84
CA LEU A 128 13.55 51.53 -31.35
C LEU A 128 12.58 51.97 -32.45
N GLU A 129 13.06 52.17 -33.68
CA GLU A 129 12.23 52.49 -34.83
C GLU A 129 11.26 51.36 -35.16
N ASN A 130 11.75 50.11 -35.17
CA ASN A 130 10.91 48.92 -35.34
C ASN A 130 9.86 48.80 -34.23
N LEU A 131 10.26 49.00 -32.97
CA LEU A 131 9.37 48.90 -31.82
C LEU A 131 8.29 49.99 -31.86
N LYS A 132 8.66 51.23 -32.22
CA LYS A 132 7.73 52.34 -32.45
C LYS A 132 6.77 52.04 -33.61
N SER A 133 7.29 51.54 -34.73
CA SER A 133 6.49 51.13 -35.88
C SER A 133 5.47 50.05 -35.48
N ASN A 134 5.89 49.03 -34.73
CA ASN A 134 5.00 47.99 -34.23
C ASN A 134 3.92 48.55 -33.28
N LEU A 135 4.28 49.47 -32.38
CA LEU A 135 3.31 50.13 -31.50
C LEU A 135 2.27 50.96 -32.26
N LEU A 136 2.68 51.65 -33.32
CA LEU A 136 1.80 52.55 -34.09
C LEU A 136 0.96 51.81 -35.15
N ASN A 137 1.52 50.76 -35.75
CA ASN A 137 0.93 50.06 -36.90
C ASN A 137 0.24 48.74 -36.53
N SER A 138 0.37 48.27 -35.28
CA SER A 138 -0.30 47.04 -34.85
C SER A 138 -1.82 47.24 -34.87
N GLN A 139 -2.50 46.33 -35.56
CA GLN A 139 -3.98 46.31 -35.63
C GLN A 139 -4.62 46.02 -34.26
N PHE A 140 -3.86 45.43 -33.33
CA PHE A 140 -4.23 45.17 -31.94
C PHE A 140 -3.24 45.85 -30.98
N GLY A 141 -3.48 45.83 -29.66
CA GLY A 141 -2.50 46.34 -28.70
C GLY A 141 -1.15 45.60 -28.82
N TYR A 142 -0.07 46.33 -29.10
CA TYR A 142 1.28 45.76 -29.11
C TYR A 142 1.89 45.85 -27.71
N PHE A 143 2.10 44.69 -27.08
CA PHE A 143 2.64 44.63 -25.73
C PHE A 143 4.15 44.56 -25.75
N VAL A 144 4.80 45.56 -25.16
CA VAL A 144 6.25 45.60 -25.00
C VAL A 144 6.63 44.96 -23.68
N ASN A 145 7.54 43.99 -23.71
CA ASN A 145 8.14 43.48 -22.49
C ASN A 145 9.11 44.52 -21.92
N SER A 146 8.78 45.14 -20.80
CA SER A 146 9.61 46.18 -20.18
C SER A 146 10.99 45.68 -19.75
N SER A 147 11.17 44.39 -19.48
CA SER A 147 12.48 43.82 -19.10
C SER A 147 13.34 43.46 -20.31
N ASP A 148 12.73 43.23 -21.48
CA ASP A 148 13.40 42.89 -22.74
C ASP A 148 12.64 43.46 -23.97
N PRO A 149 12.72 44.77 -24.20
CA PRO A 149 11.98 45.43 -25.28
C PRO A 149 12.31 44.90 -26.67
N PHE A 150 13.56 44.47 -26.89
CA PHE A 150 14.05 43.97 -28.17
C PHE A 150 13.95 42.45 -28.32
N SER A 151 13.32 41.74 -27.37
CA SER A 151 13.16 40.28 -27.42
C SER A 151 14.49 39.54 -27.68
N ILE A 152 15.53 39.89 -26.93
CA ILE A 152 16.86 39.27 -26.94
C ILE A 152 16.82 37.89 -26.27
N PHE A 153 15.90 37.70 -25.33
CA PHE A 153 15.73 36.46 -24.58
C PHE A 153 14.57 35.64 -25.14
N LYS A 154 14.77 34.33 -25.27
CA LYS A 154 13.68 33.41 -25.68
C LYS A 154 12.77 33.16 -24.49
N LYS A 155 11.46 33.26 -24.73
CA LYS A 155 10.42 32.86 -23.77
C LYS A 155 9.89 31.49 -24.17
N GLU A 156 9.94 30.53 -23.25
CA GLU A 156 9.26 29.25 -23.45
C GLU A 156 7.74 29.46 -23.37
N GLN A 157 7.00 29.05 -24.40
CA GLN A 157 5.54 29.00 -24.37
C GLN A 157 5.12 27.62 -23.89
N GLU A 158 4.46 27.55 -22.73
CA GLU A 158 3.78 26.33 -22.29
C GLU A 158 2.37 26.31 -22.88
N GLU A 159 2.10 25.34 -23.75
CA GLU A 159 0.74 25.06 -24.20
C GLU A 159 -0.06 24.47 -23.02
N SER A 160 -1.17 25.13 -22.65
CA SER A 160 -2.08 24.61 -21.63
C SER A 160 -3.45 24.28 -22.24
N ASN A 161 -4.06 23.19 -21.77
CA ASN A 161 -5.42 22.80 -22.13
C ASN A 161 -6.51 23.61 -21.40
N PHE A 162 -6.09 24.41 -20.42
CA PHE A 162 -6.97 25.25 -19.64
C PHE A 162 -7.07 26.64 -20.26
N PHE A 163 -8.27 27.22 -20.20
CA PHE A 163 -8.52 28.59 -20.60
C PHE A 163 -9.60 29.20 -19.71
N ILE A 164 -9.75 30.52 -19.74
CA ILE A 164 -10.79 31.20 -18.97
C ILE A 164 -11.97 31.48 -19.89
N LYS A 165 -13.16 30.98 -19.53
CA LYS A 165 -14.44 31.29 -20.18
C LYS A 165 -15.40 31.85 -19.15
N ASN A 166 -15.99 33.02 -19.41
CA ASN A 166 -16.93 33.69 -18.49
C ASN A 166 -16.37 33.86 -17.07
N ASN A 167 -15.09 34.25 -16.99
CA ASN A 167 -14.33 34.41 -15.73
C ASN A 167 -14.21 33.13 -14.88
N HIS A 168 -14.33 31.96 -15.52
CA HIS A 168 -14.20 30.66 -14.88
C HIS A 168 -13.19 29.80 -15.66
N LEU A 169 -12.46 28.95 -14.94
CA LEU A 169 -11.53 28.00 -15.54
C LEU A 169 -12.31 26.93 -16.32
N ALA A 170 -11.89 26.68 -17.55
CA ALA A 170 -12.52 25.76 -18.49
C ALA A 170 -11.46 24.93 -19.23
N VAL A 171 -11.88 23.76 -19.68
CA VAL A 171 -11.05 22.82 -20.45
C VAL A 171 -11.50 22.84 -21.90
N LYS A 172 -10.55 22.98 -22.84
CA LYS A 172 -10.85 23.11 -24.28
C LYS A 172 -11.85 22.04 -24.73
N ASP A 173 -12.98 22.50 -25.29
CA ASP A 173 -14.06 21.68 -25.86
C ASP A 173 -14.68 20.62 -24.92
N LYS A 174 -14.58 20.81 -23.59
CA LYS A 174 -15.09 19.84 -22.61
C LYS A 174 -16.08 20.44 -21.61
N GLY A 175 -15.61 21.24 -20.67
CA GLY A 175 -16.45 21.70 -19.55
C GLY A 175 -15.75 22.64 -18.58
N TYR A 176 -16.49 23.06 -17.57
CA TYR A 176 -15.97 23.90 -16.49
C TYR A 176 -15.24 23.08 -15.43
N PHE A 177 -14.21 23.67 -14.83
CA PHE A 177 -13.32 22.98 -13.92
C PHE A 177 -12.89 23.88 -12.76
N SER A 178 -12.83 23.33 -11.55
CA SER A 178 -12.41 24.03 -10.34
C SER A 178 -11.44 23.17 -9.53
N ILE A 179 -10.47 23.83 -8.90
CA ILE A 179 -9.49 23.20 -8.03
C ILE A 179 -9.66 23.79 -6.64
N PHE A 180 -9.77 22.94 -5.62
CA PHE A 180 -9.75 23.35 -4.23
C PHE A 180 -8.49 22.80 -3.56
N SER A 181 -7.80 23.63 -2.78
CA SER A 181 -6.79 23.17 -1.84
C SER A 181 -7.49 22.71 -0.56
N ILE A 182 -7.08 21.53 -0.06
CA ILE A 182 -7.49 20.99 1.23
C ILE A 182 -6.49 21.47 2.29
N SER A 183 -7.00 21.96 3.41
CA SER A 183 -6.19 22.43 4.54
C SER A 183 -5.16 21.40 4.99
N SER A 184 -3.98 21.87 5.38
CA SER A 184 -2.93 21.03 5.97
C SER A 184 -3.36 20.39 7.29
N SER A 185 -4.39 20.92 7.96
CA SER A 185 -4.97 20.33 9.19
C SER A 185 -5.62 18.97 8.95
N VAL A 186 -6.07 18.68 7.73
CA VAL A 186 -6.69 17.39 7.37
C VAL A 186 -5.56 16.38 7.13
N ASN A 187 -5.21 15.60 8.15
CA ASN A 187 -4.02 14.73 8.14
C ASN A 187 -4.28 13.31 8.66
N SER A 188 -5.45 13.05 9.25
CA SER A 188 -5.81 11.73 9.75
C SER A 188 -6.90 11.07 8.90
N ILE A 189 -7.05 9.75 9.06
CA ILE A 189 -8.10 8.97 8.39
C ILE A 189 -9.48 9.50 8.78
N ASP A 190 -9.66 9.86 10.05
CA ASP A 190 -10.92 10.41 10.56
C ASP A 190 -11.22 11.77 9.90
N ASP A 191 -10.20 12.63 9.71
CA ASP A 191 -10.37 13.90 8.99
C ASP A 191 -10.72 13.67 7.52
N TYR A 192 -10.07 12.70 6.86
CA TYR A 192 -10.37 12.34 5.47
C TYR A 192 -11.80 11.81 5.34
N GLU A 193 -12.26 10.98 6.28
CA GLU A 193 -13.62 10.42 6.28
C GLU A 193 -14.67 11.51 6.50
N ASN A 194 -14.44 12.43 7.44
CA ASN A 194 -15.34 13.57 7.68
C ASN A 194 -15.45 14.46 6.43
N LEU A 195 -14.32 14.88 5.86
CA LEU A 195 -14.30 15.72 4.66
C LEU A 195 -14.95 15.00 3.47
N TYR A 196 -14.68 13.71 3.28
CA TYR A 196 -15.31 12.91 2.22
C TYR A 196 -16.83 12.88 2.38
N ASN A 197 -17.34 12.69 3.60
CA ASN A 197 -18.77 12.64 3.88
C ASN A 197 -19.46 13.98 3.60
N GLU A 198 -18.86 15.10 4.00
CA GLU A 198 -19.36 16.45 3.70
C GLU A 198 -19.44 16.70 2.19
N ILE A 199 -18.36 16.40 1.46
CA ILE A 199 -18.31 16.53 -0.01
C ILE A 199 -19.33 15.61 -0.68
N SER A 200 -19.45 14.36 -0.21
CA SER A 200 -20.37 13.37 -0.75
C SER A 200 -21.82 13.81 -0.58
N ASN A 201 -22.18 14.40 0.57
CA ASN A 201 -23.52 14.92 0.80
C ASN A 201 -23.91 16.06 -0.15
N ILE A 202 -22.95 16.86 -0.60
CA ILE A 202 -23.18 17.96 -1.55
C ILE A 202 -23.33 17.43 -2.99
N THR A 203 -22.62 16.35 -3.34
CA THR A 203 -22.42 15.92 -4.74
C THR A 203 -23.14 14.63 -5.14
N LYS A 204 -23.77 13.92 -4.20
CA LYS A 204 -24.29 12.55 -4.38
C LYS A 204 -25.30 12.35 -5.51
N ASP A 205 -26.11 13.37 -5.79
CA ASP A 205 -27.31 13.23 -6.63
C ASP A 205 -27.10 13.67 -8.08
N ASP A 206 -25.89 14.07 -8.46
CA ASP A 206 -25.67 14.76 -9.72
C ASP A 206 -24.70 14.03 -10.66
N LYS A 207 -25.25 13.38 -11.69
CA LYS A 207 -24.48 12.54 -12.63
C LYS A 207 -23.57 13.31 -13.58
N ASP A 208 -23.83 14.61 -13.75
CA ASP A 208 -23.02 15.48 -14.63
C ASP A 208 -21.80 16.06 -13.93
N ILE A 209 -21.60 15.75 -12.65
CA ILE A 209 -20.46 16.21 -11.85
C ILE A 209 -19.46 15.07 -11.74
N LYS A 210 -18.19 15.40 -11.95
CA LYS A 210 -17.06 14.53 -11.57
C LYS A 210 -16.25 15.24 -10.50
N ILE A 211 -16.04 14.56 -9.39
CA ILE A 211 -15.25 15.05 -8.27
C ILE A 211 -14.18 14.02 -7.89
N PHE A 212 -12.95 14.47 -7.69
CA PHE A 212 -11.84 13.58 -7.40
C PHE A 212 -10.83 14.23 -6.45
N SER A 213 -10.36 13.44 -5.50
CA SER A 213 -9.16 13.72 -4.72
C SER A 213 -8.43 12.42 -4.41
N SER A 214 -7.11 12.47 -4.35
CA SER A 214 -6.26 11.38 -3.85
C SER A 214 -6.68 10.92 -2.45
N ILE A 215 -7.16 11.83 -1.60
CA ILE A 215 -7.57 11.47 -0.24
C ILE A 215 -8.78 10.52 -0.21
N PHE A 216 -9.58 10.47 -1.29
CA PHE A 216 -10.74 9.59 -1.37
C PHE A 216 -10.34 8.11 -1.36
N TYR A 217 -9.11 7.78 -1.78
CA TYR A 217 -8.60 6.41 -1.68
C TYR A 217 -8.50 5.94 -0.23
N PHE A 218 -8.06 6.80 0.71
CA PHE A 218 -7.96 6.40 2.12
C PHE A 218 -9.33 6.04 2.70
N VAL A 219 -10.37 6.78 2.33
CA VAL A 219 -11.74 6.57 2.83
C VAL A 219 -12.43 5.41 2.12
N GLU A 220 -12.54 5.47 0.78
CA GLU A 220 -13.25 4.45 0.01
C GLU A 220 -12.57 3.09 0.13
N ASN A 221 -11.23 3.01 0.08
CA ASN A 221 -10.54 1.72 0.24
C ASN A 221 -10.67 1.20 1.67
N SER A 222 -10.54 2.03 2.71
CA SER A 222 -10.75 1.59 4.10
C SER A 222 -12.15 1.02 4.29
N LYS A 223 -13.16 1.67 3.72
CA LYS A 223 -14.55 1.19 3.77
C LYS A 223 -14.72 -0.15 3.03
N ILE A 224 -14.21 -0.27 1.81
CA ILE A 224 -14.24 -1.53 1.05
C ILE A 224 -13.55 -2.65 1.83
N ILE A 225 -12.39 -2.37 2.43
CA ILE A 225 -11.63 -3.34 3.25
C ILE A 225 -12.48 -3.78 4.44
N LYS A 226 -13.00 -2.84 5.24
CA LYS A 226 -13.83 -3.15 6.42
C LYS A 226 -15.07 -3.97 6.03
N ASP A 227 -15.78 -3.57 4.98
CA ASP A 227 -17.00 -4.24 4.53
C ASP A 227 -16.72 -5.67 4.03
N ASP A 228 -15.66 -5.86 3.24
CA ASP A 228 -15.28 -7.18 2.73
C ASP A 228 -14.78 -8.10 3.86
N VAL A 229 -13.94 -7.57 4.75
CA VAL A 229 -13.48 -8.27 5.96
C VAL A 229 -14.66 -8.71 6.83
N ASN A 230 -15.61 -7.82 7.11
CA ASN A 230 -16.79 -8.14 7.92
C ASN A 230 -17.63 -9.25 7.27
N LYS A 231 -17.88 -9.17 5.95
CA LYS A 231 -18.58 -10.22 5.21
C LYS A 231 -17.88 -11.58 5.35
N ILE A 232 -16.56 -11.60 5.20
CA ILE A 232 -15.75 -12.81 5.32
C ILE A 232 -15.79 -13.37 6.75
N ILE A 233 -15.66 -12.52 7.78
CA ILE A 233 -15.76 -12.95 9.18
C ILE A 233 -17.14 -13.54 9.48
N TYR A 234 -18.23 -12.88 9.04
CA TYR A 234 -19.58 -13.41 9.24
C TYR A 234 -19.80 -14.73 8.53
N LEU A 235 -19.35 -14.85 7.28
CA LEU A 235 -19.45 -16.08 6.50
C LEU A 235 -18.65 -17.22 7.14
N ALA A 236 -17.39 -16.99 7.50
CA ALA A 236 -16.53 -17.97 8.15
C ALA A 236 -17.10 -18.41 9.49
N THR A 237 -17.56 -17.47 10.33
CA THR A 237 -18.17 -17.77 11.63
C THR A 237 -19.47 -18.56 11.47
N PHE A 238 -20.33 -18.19 10.52
CA PHE A 238 -21.57 -18.92 10.25
C PHE A 238 -21.30 -20.35 9.82
N ILE A 239 -20.40 -20.55 8.84
CA ILE A 239 -20.02 -21.88 8.36
C ILE A 239 -19.41 -22.69 9.50
N LEU A 240 -18.51 -22.10 10.29
CA LEU A 240 -17.84 -22.75 11.41
C LEU A 240 -18.83 -23.21 12.50
N VAL A 241 -19.74 -22.33 12.93
CA VAL A 241 -20.77 -22.65 13.93
C VAL A 241 -21.71 -23.73 13.40
N LEU A 242 -22.16 -23.61 12.14
CA LEU A 242 -23.00 -24.63 11.51
C LEU A 242 -22.30 -25.98 11.47
N LEU A 243 -21.03 -26.01 11.05
CA LEU A 243 -20.21 -27.21 11.02
C LEU A 243 -20.10 -27.85 12.40
N TYR A 244 -19.89 -27.06 13.45
CA TYR A 244 -19.82 -27.59 14.80
C TYR A 244 -21.14 -28.11 15.34
N LEU A 245 -22.26 -27.44 15.07
CA LEU A 245 -23.57 -27.94 15.45
C LEU A 245 -23.82 -29.33 14.85
N ILE A 246 -23.39 -29.53 13.60
CA ILE A 246 -23.51 -30.80 12.89
C ILE A 246 -22.53 -31.86 13.44
N ILE A 247 -21.27 -31.49 13.69
CA ILE A 247 -20.21 -32.41 14.12
C ILE A 247 -20.36 -32.79 15.60
N LEU A 248 -20.39 -31.81 16.50
CA LEU A 248 -20.29 -32.00 17.95
C LEU A 248 -21.61 -32.45 18.59
N ARG A 249 -22.75 -31.96 18.10
CA ARG A 249 -24.09 -32.19 18.70
C ARG A 249 -24.11 -31.94 20.23
N ASP A 250 -23.24 -31.05 20.69
CA ASP A 250 -23.08 -30.67 22.08
C ASP A 250 -22.89 -29.15 22.17
N LEU A 251 -23.97 -28.48 22.56
CA LEU A 251 -24.00 -27.02 22.70
C LEU A 251 -23.07 -26.52 23.80
N LYS A 252 -22.84 -27.33 24.85
CA LYS A 252 -21.94 -26.96 25.95
C LYS A 252 -20.49 -26.97 25.44
N LEU A 253 -20.09 -27.99 24.71
CA LEU A 253 -18.76 -28.07 24.11
C LEU A 253 -18.55 -26.97 23.07
N LEU A 254 -19.54 -26.75 22.18
CA LEU A 254 -19.52 -25.66 21.20
C LEU A 254 -19.29 -24.30 21.88
N PHE A 255 -20.09 -23.98 22.90
CA PHE A 255 -19.99 -22.69 23.58
C PHE A 255 -18.61 -22.49 24.24
N ASN A 256 -18.09 -23.54 24.89
CA ASN A 256 -16.74 -23.48 25.45
C ASN A 256 -15.68 -23.30 24.35
N ALA A 257 -15.81 -24.00 23.22
CA ALA A 257 -14.88 -23.92 22.10
C ALA A 257 -14.84 -22.48 21.54
N LEU A 258 -16.00 -21.88 21.29
CA LEU A 258 -16.08 -20.49 20.82
C LEU A 258 -15.45 -19.50 21.83
N LEU A 259 -15.68 -19.69 23.13
CA LEU A 259 -15.04 -18.87 24.17
C LEU A 259 -13.52 -19.03 24.19
N THR A 260 -13.02 -20.26 24.05
CA THR A 260 -11.58 -20.53 23.99
C THR A 260 -10.94 -19.82 22.82
N LEU A 261 -11.51 -19.94 21.62
CA LEU A 261 -11.00 -19.29 20.40
C LEU A 261 -11.06 -17.76 20.49
N GLY A 262 -12.19 -17.24 20.97
CA GLY A 262 -12.34 -15.81 21.24
C GLY A 262 -11.29 -15.31 22.23
N SER A 263 -11.08 -16.01 23.34
CA SER A 263 -10.08 -15.61 24.34
C SER A 263 -8.65 -15.69 23.81
N SER A 264 -8.34 -16.67 22.95
CA SER A 264 -7.00 -16.83 22.39
C SER A 264 -6.66 -15.75 21.38
N THR A 265 -7.61 -15.41 20.50
CA THR A 265 -7.45 -14.31 19.55
C THR A 265 -7.36 -12.96 20.26
N LEU A 266 -8.18 -12.73 21.29
CA LEU A 266 -8.10 -11.53 22.13
C LEU A 266 -6.79 -11.44 22.91
N PHE A 267 -6.30 -12.56 23.45
CA PHE A 267 -5.01 -12.61 24.14
C PHE A 267 -3.85 -12.30 23.19
N ALA A 268 -3.87 -12.86 21.98
CA ALA A 268 -2.88 -12.53 20.96
C ALA A 268 -2.94 -11.06 20.54
N LEU A 269 -4.14 -10.49 20.37
CA LEU A 269 -4.32 -9.06 20.10
C LEU A 269 -3.73 -8.19 21.22
N LEU A 270 -4.00 -8.54 22.47
CA LEU A 270 -3.46 -7.84 23.64
C LEU A 270 -1.92 -7.85 23.60
N VAL A 271 -1.30 -9.01 23.43
CA VAL A 271 0.16 -9.13 23.36
C VAL A 271 0.73 -8.34 22.19
N CYS A 272 0.16 -8.48 20.98
CA CYS A 272 0.60 -7.74 19.81
C CYS A 272 0.47 -6.23 19.97
N SER A 273 -0.55 -5.74 20.71
CA SER A 273 -0.74 -4.30 20.94
C SER A 273 0.37 -3.66 21.77
N PHE A 274 1.12 -4.46 22.55
CA PHE A 274 2.32 -3.99 23.25
C PHE A 274 3.59 -4.04 22.40
N ILE A 275 3.60 -4.84 21.33
CA ILE A 275 4.78 -5.06 20.47
C ILE A 275 4.76 -4.10 19.27
N PHE A 276 3.58 -3.82 18.71
CA PHE A 276 3.43 -3.06 17.48
C PHE A 276 2.61 -1.78 17.71
N PRO A 277 3.08 -0.63 17.20
CA PRO A 277 2.31 0.62 17.24
C PRO A 277 0.98 0.53 16.47
N GLU A 278 1.02 -0.10 15.30
CA GLU A 278 -0.13 -0.36 14.44
C GLU A 278 -0.15 -1.84 14.05
N ILE A 279 -1.31 -2.48 14.17
CA ILE A 279 -1.57 -3.86 13.76
C ILE A 279 -2.43 -3.83 12.51
N SER A 280 -2.00 -4.48 11.43
CA SER A 280 -2.83 -4.55 10.22
C SER A 280 -4.14 -5.30 10.48
N ILE A 281 -5.26 -4.82 9.94
CA ILE A 281 -6.56 -5.53 9.99
C ILE A 281 -6.47 -6.96 9.45
N PHE A 282 -5.58 -7.21 8.48
CA PHE A 282 -5.33 -8.55 7.94
C PHE A 282 -4.81 -9.53 8.99
N VAL A 283 -4.09 -9.05 10.01
CA VAL A 283 -3.61 -9.88 11.13
C VAL A 283 -4.76 -10.35 11.99
N VAL A 284 -5.76 -9.50 12.23
CA VAL A 284 -6.94 -9.87 13.02
C VAL A 284 -7.78 -10.90 12.28
N VAL A 285 -8.03 -10.69 10.99
CA VAL A 285 -8.76 -11.65 10.14
C VAL A 285 -8.04 -12.98 10.09
N PHE A 286 -6.74 -12.96 9.80
CA PHE A 286 -5.90 -14.15 9.79
C PHE A 286 -5.87 -14.82 11.16
N GLY A 287 -5.82 -14.05 12.25
CA GLY A 287 -5.87 -14.51 13.62
C GLY A 287 -7.14 -15.28 13.97
N ILE A 288 -8.29 -14.79 13.51
CA ILE A 288 -9.57 -15.49 13.62
C ILE A 288 -9.53 -16.78 12.78
N SER A 289 -9.06 -16.72 11.53
CA SER A 289 -8.93 -17.90 10.67
C SER A 289 -7.99 -18.97 11.25
N ILE A 290 -6.82 -18.60 11.78
CA ILE A 290 -5.87 -19.55 12.35
C ILE A 290 -6.34 -20.13 13.68
N SER A 291 -7.16 -19.38 14.44
CA SER A 291 -7.80 -19.93 15.62
C SER A 291 -8.64 -21.17 15.26
N THR A 292 -9.22 -21.23 14.05
CA THR A 292 -10.03 -22.39 13.65
C THR A 292 -9.21 -23.68 13.51
N VAL A 293 -7.91 -23.56 13.23
CA VAL A 293 -6.97 -24.69 13.21
C VAL A 293 -6.67 -25.19 14.62
N ALA A 294 -6.69 -24.30 15.63
CA ALA A 294 -6.47 -24.70 17.01
C ALA A 294 -7.57 -25.63 17.56
N ILE A 295 -8.76 -25.65 16.96
CA ILE A 295 -9.80 -26.64 17.33
C ILE A 295 -9.35 -28.07 17.02
N ASP A 296 -8.39 -28.29 16.15
CA ASP A 296 -7.85 -29.62 15.86
C ASP A 296 -7.40 -30.31 17.16
N TYR A 297 -6.77 -29.53 18.06
CA TYR A 297 -6.38 -30.02 19.38
C TYR A 297 -7.59 -30.52 20.18
N MET A 298 -8.72 -29.81 20.12
CA MET A 298 -9.96 -30.22 20.76
C MET A 298 -10.55 -31.48 20.13
N PHE A 299 -10.58 -31.58 18.79
CA PHE A 299 -11.15 -32.75 18.11
C PHE A 299 -10.39 -34.02 18.46
N HIS A 300 -9.06 -33.96 18.47
CA HIS A 300 -8.24 -35.11 18.81
C HIS A 300 -8.44 -35.57 20.25
N HIS A 301 -8.56 -34.67 21.22
CA HIS A 301 -8.87 -35.06 22.61
C HIS A 301 -10.31 -35.56 22.75
N TYR A 302 -11.28 -34.91 22.11
CA TYR A 302 -12.70 -35.24 22.22
C TYR A 302 -13.02 -36.61 21.62
N VAL A 303 -12.58 -36.85 20.38
CA VAL A 303 -12.87 -38.09 19.63
C VAL A 303 -12.18 -39.31 20.25
N HIS A 304 -11.02 -39.13 20.90
CA HIS A 304 -10.34 -40.21 21.64
C HIS A 304 -10.76 -40.30 23.11
N LYS A 305 -11.84 -39.60 23.51
CA LYS A 305 -12.44 -39.67 24.86
C LYS A 305 -11.48 -39.25 25.98
N GLU A 306 -10.53 -38.36 25.69
CA GLU A 306 -9.56 -37.87 26.67
C GLU A 306 -10.19 -36.86 27.65
N TYR A 307 -11.39 -36.37 27.35
CA TYR A 307 -12.19 -35.52 28.25
C TYR A 307 -13.12 -36.29 29.21
N GLU A 308 -13.23 -37.63 29.09
CA GLU A 308 -14.17 -38.46 29.88
C GLU A 308 -13.58 -39.04 31.18
N GLY A 309 -12.41 -38.59 31.64
CA GLY A 309 -11.76 -39.21 32.80
C GLY A 309 -10.65 -38.41 33.43
N ALA A 310 -9.70 -39.13 34.05
CA ALA A 310 -8.50 -38.52 34.63
C ALA A 310 -7.61 -37.88 33.57
N PHE A 311 -6.79 -36.93 34.00
CA PHE A 311 -5.90 -36.21 33.09
C PHE A 311 -4.99 -37.15 32.30
N LYS A 312 -4.95 -36.98 30.98
CA LYS A 312 -4.08 -37.71 30.06
C LYS A 312 -3.33 -36.73 29.18
N PHE A 313 -2.01 -36.80 29.21
CA PHE A 313 -1.16 -36.01 28.33
C PHE A 313 -1.12 -36.63 26.93
N ASN A 314 -1.59 -35.87 25.94
CA ASN A 314 -1.58 -36.29 24.55
C ASN A 314 -0.28 -35.81 23.86
N LYS A 315 0.71 -36.70 23.81
CA LYS A 315 2.02 -36.42 23.21
C LYS A 315 1.92 -36.02 21.75
N ASP A 316 0.99 -36.60 20.99
CA ASP A 316 0.87 -36.35 19.56
C ASP A 316 0.33 -34.95 19.27
N VAL A 317 -0.70 -34.54 20.01
CA VAL A 317 -1.26 -33.19 19.91
C VAL A 317 -0.26 -32.15 20.42
N PHE A 318 0.51 -32.46 21.47
CA PHE A 318 1.60 -31.60 21.91
C PHE A 318 2.67 -31.43 20.82
N LEU A 319 3.09 -32.52 20.16
CA LEU A 319 4.10 -32.46 19.12
C LEU A 319 3.62 -31.71 17.88
N GLY A 320 2.37 -31.90 17.45
CA GLY A 320 1.77 -31.13 16.35
C GLY A 320 1.69 -29.63 16.67
N MET A 321 1.24 -29.30 17.89
CA MET A 321 1.28 -27.92 18.37
C MET A 321 2.71 -27.37 18.36
N LEU A 322 3.70 -28.13 18.88
CA LEU A 322 5.10 -27.71 18.97
C LEU A 322 5.71 -27.45 17.58
N THR A 323 5.46 -28.32 16.60
CA THR A 323 5.93 -28.12 15.22
C THR A 323 5.35 -26.86 14.61
N THR A 324 4.05 -26.64 14.82
CA THR A 324 3.35 -25.47 14.27
C THR A 324 3.81 -24.16 14.92
N ILE A 325 3.86 -24.06 16.26
CA ILE A 325 4.31 -22.82 16.93
C ILE A 325 5.79 -22.53 16.65
N THR A 326 6.63 -23.56 16.49
CA THR A 326 8.05 -23.37 16.15
C THR A 326 8.21 -22.79 14.75
N ALA A 327 7.40 -23.24 13.79
CA ALA A 327 7.40 -22.65 12.45
C ALA A 327 7.02 -21.16 12.48
N PHE A 328 5.96 -20.79 13.20
CA PHE A 328 5.58 -19.38 13.37
C PHE A 328 6.64 -18.57 14.12
N PHE A 329 7.28 -19.15 15.13
CA PHE A 329 8.39 -18.49 15.81
C PHE A 329 9.56 -18.20 14.85
N ILE A 330 9.95 -19.16 14.01
CA ILE A 330 11.02 -18.98 13.02
C ILE A 330 10.63 -17.94 11.96
N LEU A 331 9.39 -17.97 11.45
CA LEU A 331 8.90 -17.00 10.46
C LEU A 331 8.75 -15.58 11.04
N SER A 332 8.66 -15.43 12.37
CA SER A 332 8.60 -14.10 13.01
C SER A 332 9.86 -13.26 12.86
N PHE A 333 10.97 -13.86 12.45
CA PHE A 333 12.24 -13.15 12.20
C PHE A 333 12.32 -12.49 10.82
N ILE A 334 11.33 -12.70 9.94
CA ILE A 334 11.28 -12.06 8.62
C ILE A 334 11.13 -10.54 8.78
N SER A 335 11.88 -9.79 7.97
CA SER A 335 11.93 -8.32 8.02
C SER A 335 10.71 -7.63 7.38
N PHE A 336 9.57 -8.32 7.25
CA PHE A 336 8.31 -7.78 6.73
C PHE A 336 7.26 -7.68 7.83
N ASN A 337 6.80 -6.47 8.11
CA ASN A 337 5.95 -6.21 9.28
C ASN A 337 4.66 -7.03 9.30
N LEU A 338 3.96 -7.18 8.17
CA LEU A 338 2.75 -8.01 8.12
C LEU A 338 3.02 -9.48 8.47
N ILE A 339 4.05 -10.11 7.88
CA ILE A 339 4.38 -11.52 8.19
C ILE A 339 4.81 -11.67 9.65
N LYS A 340 5.59 -10.73 10.16
CA LYS A 340 6.03 -10.72 11.56
C LYS A 340 4.85 -10.62 12.52
N GLN A 341 3.90 -9.73 12.25
CA GLN A 341 2.66 -9.60 13.02
C GLN A 341 1.82 -10.87 12.95
N LEU A 342 1.59 -11.41 11.74
CA LEU A 342 0.84 -12.66 11.54
C LEU A 342 1.47 -13.82 12.32
N SER A 343 2.79 -13.92 12.31
CA SER A 343 3.54 -15.00 12.95
C SER A 343 3.48 -14.93 14.48
N ILE A 344 3.72 -13.76 15.06
CA ILE A 344 3.66 -13.56 16.52
C ILE A 344 2.22 -13.71 17.02
N PHE A 345 1.25 -13.12 16.32
CA PHE A 345 -0.16 -13.24 16.68
C PHE A 345 -0.59 -14.71 16.71
N THR A 346 -0.17 -15.47 15.70
CA THR A 346 -0.49 -16.90 15.61
C THR A 346 0.18 -17.74 16.67
N PHE A 347 1.47 -17.49 16.93
CA PHE A 347 2.22 -18.19 17.98
C PHE A 347 1.45 -18.14 19.31
N PHE A 348 1.02 -16.95 19.73
CA PHE A 348 0.26 -16.79 20.98
C PHE A 348 -1.16 -17.35 20.88
N THR A 349 -1.83 -17.22 19.73
CA THR A 349 -3.17 -17.79 19.51
C THR A 349 -3.17 -19.30 19.67
N LEU A 350 -2.23 -20.01 19.03
CA LEU A 350 -2.14 -21.46 19.08
C LEU A 350 -1.68 -21.97 20.45
N LEU A 351 -0.66 -21.33 21.04
CA LEU A 351 -0.16 -21.69 22.36
C LEU A 351 -1.25 -21.55 23.43
N PHE A 352 -1.96 -20.42 23.44
CA PHE A 352 -3.03 -20.18 24.43
C PHE A 352 -4.22 -21.11 24.21
N SER A 353 -4.60 -21.38 22.96
CA SER A 353 -5.68 -22.34 22.64
C SER A 353 -5.33 -23.76 23.07
N TYR A 354 -4.10 -24.21 22.81
CA TYR A 354 -3.62 -25.53 23.22
C TYR A 354 -3.68 -25.69 24.74
N ILE A 355 -3.23 -24.69 25.51
CA ILE A 355 -3.27 -24.75 26.98
C ILE A 355 -4.72 -24.96 27.47
N GLN A 356 -5.69 -24.28 26.86
CA GLN A 356 -7.09 -24.46 27.22
C GLN A 356 -7.63 -25.85 26.83
N PHE A 357 -7.45 -26.26 25.58
CA PHE A 357 -7.98 -27.53 25.08
C PHE A 357 -7.32 -28.76 25.72
N ALA A 358 -6.02 -28.71 26.01
CA ALA A 358 -5.30 -29.83 26.61
C ALA A 358 -5.54 -29.93 28.12
N PHE A 359 -5.55 -28.81 28.86
CA PHE A 359 -5.57 -28.85 30.32
C PHE A 359 -6.91 -28.47 30.94
N ILE A 360 -7.60 -27.45 30.40
CA ILE A 360 -8.85 -26.95 31.00
C ILE A 360 -10.03 -27.85 30.66
N TYR A 361 -10.11 -28.32 29.41
CA TYR A 361 -11.26 -29.12 28.96
C TYR A 361 -11.32 -30.48 29.65
N GLN A 362 -10.17 -31.08 29.95
CA GLN A 362 -10.09 -32.30 30.77
C GLN A 362 -10.62 -32.07 32.21
N LYS A 363 -10.52 -30.84 32.75
CA LYS A 363 -11.10 -30.49 34.06
C LYS A 363 -12.61 -30.21 34.00
N ILE A 364 -13.10 -29.66 32.89
CA ILE A 364 -14.54 -29.40 32.67
C ILE A 364 -15.28 -30.73 32.52
N GLY A 365 -14.69 -31.65 31.75
CA GLY A 365 -15.29 -32.93 31.40
C GLY A 365 -16.34 -32.81 30.30
N PHE A 366 -16.15 -33.56 29.23
CA PHE A 366 -17.07 -33.64 28.09
C PHE A 366 -17.20 -35.08 27.62
N GLU A 367 -18.43 -35.51 27.38
CA GLU A 367 -18.75 -36.83 26.87
C GLU A 367 -18.77 -36.81 25.34
N TYR A 368 -18.06 -37.75 24.73
CA TYR A 368 -18.00 -37.94 23.29
C TYR A 368 -19.33 -38.49 22.77
N LYS A 369 -20.00 -37.67 21.96
CA LYS A 369 -21.22 -38.08 21.25
C LYS A 369 -20.85 -38.57 19.88
N GLU A 370 -20.90 -39.88 19.70
CA GLU A 370 -20.53 -40.48 18.42
C GLU A 370 -21.46 -40.01 17.30
N ASN A 371 -20.84 -39.60 16.19
CA ASN A 371 -21.54 -39.11 15.01
C ASN A 371 -21.17 -39.95 13.77
N ASN A 372 -22.19 -40.28 12.98
CA ASN A 372 -22.08 -41.08 11.76
C ASN A 372 -22.39 -40.30 10.48
N ILE A 373 -22.73 -38.99 10.57
CA ILE A 373 -23.07 -38.17 9.39
C ILE A 373 -21.91 -38.15 8.38
N PHE A 374 -20.67 -38.07 8.86
CA PHE A 374 -19.47 -37.98 8.03
C PHE A 374 -18.60 -39.22 8.17
N ASN A 375 -18.97 -40.30 7.49
CA ASN A 375 -18.16 -41.50 7.39
C ASN A 375 -17.38 -41.48 6.06
N ILE A 376 -16.14 -40.97 6.07
CA ILE A 376 -15.28 -41.05 4.90
C ILE A 376 -14.86 -42.50 4.66
N LYS A 377 -15.16 -42.99 3.45
CA LYS A 377 -14.60 -44.25 2.94
C LYS A 377 -13.17 -43.98 2.48
N THR A 378 -12.20 -44.38 3.27
CA THR A 378 -10.78 -44.34 2.87
C THR A 378 -10.50 -45.44 1.84
N ILE A 379 -9.98 -45.06 0.67
CA ILE A 379 -9.67 -45.98 -0.43
C ILE A 379 -8.29 -46.61 -0.22
N ASN A 380 -7.33 -45.86 0.38
CA ASN A 380 -5.99 -46.34 0.79
C ASN A 380 -5.21 -47.13 -0.28
N ASN A 381 -5.32 -46.76 -1.56
CA ASN A 381 -4.76 -47.54 -2.67
C ASN A 381 -3.37 -47.06 -3.12
N ILE A 382 -2.99 -45.82 -2.85
CA ILE A 382 -1.78 -45.22 -3.42
C ILE A 382 -0.63 -45.28 -2.41
N SER A 383 0.49 -45.90 -2.79
CA SER A 383 1.67 -45.94 -1.92
C SER A 383 2.31 -44.55 -1.74
N ALA A 384 2.88 -44.29 -0.57
CA ALA A 384 3.61 -43.04 -0.28
C ALA A 384 4.72 -42.75 -1.31
N LYS A 385 5.36 -43.79 -1.86
CA LYS A 385 6.42 -43.65 -2.87
C LYS A 385 5.92 -42.97 -4.15
N TYR A 386 4.74 -43.36 -4.65
CA TYR A 386 4.18 -42.76 -5.86
C TYR A 386 3.77 -41.31 -5.64
N ILE A 387 3.21 -41.00 -4.47
CA ILE A 387 2.88 -39.63 -4.08
C ILE A 387 4.14 -38.77 -4.06
N LEU A 388 5.22 -39.24 -3.43
CA LEU A 388 6.48 -38.51 -3.38
C LEU A 388 7.14 -38.33 -4.76
N VAL A 389 7.07 -39.33 -5.65
CA VAL A 389 7.55 -39.17 -7.03
C VAL A 389 6.76 -38.09 -7.77
N PHE A 390 5.42 -38.12 -7.66
CA PHE A 390 4.57 -37.07 -8.22
C PHE A 390 4.89 -35.69 -7.63
N THR A 391 5.08 -35.60 -6.31
CA THR A 391 5.49 -34.38 -5.62
C THR A 391 6.79 -33.83 -6.17
N ILE A 392 7.81 -34.66 -6.41
CA ILE A 392 9.08 -34.22 -6.99
C ILE A 392 8.86 -33.66 -8.40
N ILE A 393 8.07 -34.33 -9.25
CA ILE A 393 7.77 -33.86 -10.60
C ILE A 393 7.02 -32.51 -10.55
N ALA A 394 6.00 -32.40 -9.70
CA ALA A 394 5.23 -31.17 -9.52
C ALA A 394 6.12 -30.02 -9.02
N LEU A 395 7.05 -30.29 -8.09
CA LEU A 395 8.01 -29.29 -7.62
C LEU A 395 8.94 -28.81 -8.72
N LEU A 396 9.49 -29.73 -9.52
CA LEU A 396 10.39 -29.36 -10.63
C LEU A 396 9.67 -28.48 -11.65
N LEU A 397 8.42 -28.83 -12.00
CA LEU A 397 7.59 -28.02 -12.90
C LEU A 397 7.26 -26.64 -12.31
N ALA A 398 6.91 -26.59 -11.02
CA ALA A 398 6.59 -25.34 -10.36
C ALA A 398 7.82 -24.42 -10.22
N ILE A 399 8.98 -24.96 -9.84
CA ILE A 399 10.25 -24.20 -9.76
C ILE A 399 10.63 -23.65 -11.14
N TYR A 400 10.46 -24.44 -12.21
CA TYR A 400 10.77 -24.00 -13.56
C TYR A 400 9.91 -22.80 -14.02
N ASN A 401 8.64 -22.73 -13.59
CA ASN A 401 7.73 -21.65 -13.96
C ASN A 401 7.51 -20.62 -12.83
N PHE A 402 8.40 -20.59 -11.83
CA PHE A 402 8.22 -19.72 -10.67
C PHE A 402 8.29 -18.24 -11.08
N LYS A 403 7.23 -17.48 -10.75
CA LYS A 403 7.16 -16.03 -10.97
C LYS A 403 6.69 -15.33 -9.71
N PHE A 404 7.51 -14.41 -9.21
CA PHE A 404 7.22 -13.65 -8.02
C PHE A 404 6.61 -12.29 -8.36
N ASP A 405 5.48 -11.95 -7.74
CA ASP A 405 4.88 -10.62 -7.84
C ASP A 405 5.49 -9.68 -6.78
N SER A 406 6.38 -8.80 -7.25
CA SER A 406 7.08 -7.79 -6.44
C SER A 406 6.29 -6.49 -6.26
N ASN A 407 5.03 -6.41 -6.71
CA ASN A 407 4.26 -5.18 -6.65
C ASN A 407 3.33 -5.15 -5.43
N LEU A 408 3.71 -4.40 -4.39
CA LEU A 408 2.91 -4.25 -3.17
C LEU A 408 1.47 -3.79 -3.44
N LYS A 409 1.25 -2.94 -4.45
CA LYS A 409 -0.09 -2.43 -4.81
C LYS A 409 -1.04 -3.57 -5.20
N ASN A 410 -0.53 -4.68 -5.70
CA ASN A 410 -1.34 -5.84 -6.05
C ASN A 410 -1.92 -6.56 -4.84
N LEU A 411 -1.48 -6.26 -3.61
CA LEU A 411 -2.09 -6.78 -2.39
C LEU A 411 -3.32 -5.97 -1.95
N ASP A 412 -3.46 -4.73 -2.43
CA ASP A 412 -4.49 -3.79 -2.00
C ASP A 412 -5.81 -3.95 -2.80
N VAL A 413 -6.80 -3.15 -2.43
CA VAL A 413 -8.12 -3.08 -3.08
C VAL A 413 -8.04 -2.43 -4.46
N LYS A 414 -8.71 -3.05 -5.44
CA LYS A 414 -8.91 -2.46 -6.77
C LYS A 414 -10.14 -1.55 -6.79
N ASN A 415 -9.99 -0.29 -6.38
CA ASN A 415 -11.07 0.70 -6.48
C ASN A 415 -11.27 1.17 -7.93
N LYS A 416 -12.11 0.44 -8.67
CA LYS A 416 -12.40 0.71 -10.09
C LYS A 416 -12.97 2.12 -10.33
N LYS A 417 -13.77 2.65 -9.40
CA LYS A 417 -14.41 3.98 -9.51
C LYS A 417 -13.39 5.11 -9.38
N LEU A 418 -12.55 5.09 -8.35
CA LEU A 418 -11.53 6.13 -8.20
C LEU A 418 -10.44 6.01 -9.26
N ASN A 419 -10.08 4.79 -9.68
CA ASN A 419 -9.13 4.60 -10.78
C ASN A 419 -9.64 5.24 -12.08
N SER A 420 -10.92 5.07 -12.43
CA SER A 420 -11.47 5.69 -13.64
C SER A 420 -11.60 7.20 -13.53
N LEU A 421 -11.97 7.74 -12.35
CA LEU A 421 -11.98 9.18 -12.09
C LEU A 421 -10.58 9.79 -12.19
N GLN A 422 -9.57 9.13 -11.61
CA GLN A 422 -8.19 9.57 -11.69
C GLN A 422 -7.69 9.57 -13.14
N GLU A 423 -8.00 8.54 -13.93
CA GLU A 423 -7.65 8.50 -15.35
C GLU A 423 -8.33 9.63 -16.14
N PHE A 424 -9.61 9.92 -15.86
CA PHE A 424 -10.32 11.04 -16.46
C PHE A 424 -9.63 12.39 -16.16
N PHE A 425 -9.30 12.69 -14.90
CA PHE A 425 -8.65 13.96 -14.58
C PHE A 425 -7.23 14.06 -15.14
N ASN A 426 -6.47 12.96 -15.16
CA ASN A 426 -5.10 12.97 -15.67
C ASN A 426 -5.05 13.06 -17.20
N LYS A 427 -5.78 12.20 -17.91
CA LYS A 427 -5.73 12.12 -19.37
C LYS A 427 -6.68 13.09 -20.05
N ASP A 428 -7.94 13.11 -19.62
CA ASP A 428 -8.98 13.86 -20.34
C ASP A 428 -8.96 15.35 -19.98
N ILE A 429 -8.68 15.71 -18.73
CA ILE A 429 -8.71 17.11 -18.30
C ILE A 429 -7.34 17.77 -18.44
N ALA A 430 -6.34 17.23 -17.73
CA ALA A 430 -5.02 17.85 -17.70
C ALA A 430 -4.15 17.51 -18.92
N ASN A 431 -4.53 16.52 -19.76
CA ASN A 431 -3.68 15.89 -20.78
C ASN A 431 -2.25 15.64 -20.25
N ASN A 432 -2.21 15.20 -19.00
CA ASN A 432 -1.01 15.12 -18.20
C ASN A 432 -0.73 13.64 -17.97
N ASP A 433 0.16 13.10 -18.78
CA ASP A 433 0.76 11.79 -18.59
C ASP A 433 1.82 11.80 -17.48
N LYS A 434 2.14 12.97 -16.92
CA LYS A 434 3.25 13.14 -15.98
C LYS A 434 2.94 12.49 -14.61
N VAL A 435 3.97 11.93 -14.02
CA VAL A 435 3.97 11.26 -12.72
C VAL A 435 4.84 12.06 -11.76
N PRO A 436 4.41 12.27 -10.51
CA PRO A 436 5.22 12.96 -9.51
C PRO A 436 6.39 12.09 -9.02
N PHE A 437 7.56 12.71 -8.95
CA PHE A 437 8.78 12.20 -8.32
C PHE A 437 9.23 13.18 -7.24
N LEU A 438 9.84 12.66 -6.18
CA LEU A 438 10.53 13.50 -5.21
C LEU A 438 11.96 13.77 -5.66
N ILE A 439 12.45 14.95 -5.36
CA ILE A 439 13.87 15.29 -5.42
C ILE A 439 14.37 15.57 -3.99
N LYS A 440 15.56 15.06 -3.65
CA LYS A 440 16.17 15.19 -2.31
C LYS A 440 17.56 15.81 -2.44
N ALA A 441 17.88 16.79 -1.59
CA ALA A 441 19.20 17.41 -1.53
C ALA A 441 19.54 17.87 -0.10
N LYS A 442 20.83 18.07 0.21
CA LYS A 442 21.25 18.52 1.55
C LYS A 442 21.03 20.02 1.73
N THR A 443 21.09 20.79 0.65
CA THR A 443 20.88 22.24 0.65
C THR A 443 19.78 22.63 -0.33
N ILE A 444 19.15 23.78 -0.09
CA ILE A 444 18.11 24.32 -0.98
C ILE A 444 18.70 24.66 -2.35
N ASP A 445 19.94 25.17 -2.41
CA ASP A 445 20.60 25.54 -3.67
C ASP A 445 20.86 24.31 -4.56
N GLU A 446 21.33 23.22 -3.96
CA GLU A 446 21.48 21.93 -4.62
C GLU A 446 20.13 21.37 -5.10
N LEU A 447 19.06 21.55 -4.32
CA LEU A 447 17.71 21.13 -4.71
C LEU A 447 17.21 21.87 -5.96
N ILE A 448 17.45 23.18 -6.03
CA ILE A 448 17.12 24.03 -7.18
C ILE A 448 17.92 23.59 -8.41
N GLN A 449 19.23 23.36 -8.23
CA GLN A 449 20.10 22.89 -9.31
C GLN A 449 19.62 21.53 -9.86
N ASN A 450 19.31 20.58 -8.99
CA ASN A 450 18.78 19.27 -9.35
C ASN A 450 17.45 19.38 -10.12
N SER A 451 16.53 20.22 -9.64
CA SER A 451 15.26 20.49 -10.33
C SER A 451 15.48 21.04 -11.75
N LYS A 452 16.51 21.87 -11.93
CA LYS A 452 16.83 22.46 -13.22
C LYS A 452 17.48 21.48 -14.19
N THR A 453 18.43 20.68 -13.72
CA THR A 453 19.02 19.59 -14.50
C THR A 453 17.94 18.66 -15.05
N LEU A 454 16.91 18.36 -14.27
CA LEU A 454 15.76 17.58 -14.74
C LEU A 454 14.93 18.33 -15.78
N LYS A 455 14.65 19.62 -15.60
CA LYS A 455 13.92 20.42 -16.60
C LYS A 455 14.67 20.51 -17.94
N GLU A 456 15.98 20.65 -17.90
CA GLU A 456 16.84 20.68 -19.10
C GLU A 456 16.85 19.32 -19.81
N LYS A 457 16.93 18.23 -19.05
CA LYS A 457 16.94 16.87 -19.62
C LYS A 457 15.56 16.43 -20.12
N PHE A 458 14.51 16.88 -19.44
CA PHE A 458 13.11 16.55 -19.71
C PHE A 458 12.31 17.86 -19.88
N PRO A 459 12.35 18.50 -21.08
CA PRO A 459 11.70 19.80 -21.30
C PRO A 459 10.20 19.82 -21.01
N SER A 460 9.53 18.68 -21.22
CA SER A 460 8.11 18.47 -20.94
C SER A 460 7.80 18.37 -19.44
N SER A 461 8.79 18.20 -18.56
CA SER A 461 8.58 18.06 -17.12
C SER A 461 8.05 19.34 -16.47
N VAL A 462 7.29 19.19 -15.40
CA VAL A 462 6.89 20.30 -14.52
C VAL A 462 7.78 20.26 -13.30
N ALA A 463 8.75 21.16 -13.23
CA ALA A 463 9.74 21.24 -12.18
C ALA A 463 9.66 22.62 -11.53
N PRO A 464 8.82 22.85 -10.49
CA PRO A 464 8.55 24.19 -9.97
C PRO A 464 9.83 24.98 -9.63
N LEU A 465 10.79 24.32 -8.96
CA LEU A 465 12.03 24.96 -8.54
C LEU A 465 12.98 25.29 -9.69
N SER A 466 12.79 24.77 -10.91
CA SER A 466 13.64 25.11 -12.06
C SER A 466 13.48 26.56 -12.51
N THR A 467 12.43 27.23 -12.06
CA THR A 467 12.20 28.67 -12.28
C THR A 467 13.10 29.55 -11.42
N LEU A 468 13.69 28.99 -10.35
CA LEU A 468 14.64 29.67 -9.50
C LEU A 468 16.06 29.55 -10.07
N ILE A 469 16.92 30.51 -9.72
CA ILE A 469 18.34 30.46 -10.07
C ILE A 469 19.20 30.03 -8.88
N SER A 470 20.07 29.04 -9.07
CA SER A 470 21.05 28.64 -8.05
C SER A 470 22.19 29.65 -7.95
N LYS A 471 22.90 29.65 -6.82
CA LYS A 471 24.04 30.52 -6.58
C LYS A 471 25.14 30.38 -7.65
N ASP A 472 25.50 29.15 -7.97
CA ASP A 472 26.54 28.87 -8.97
C ASP A 472 26.14 29.36 -10.37
N GLU A 473 24.86 29.19 -10.74
CA GLU A 473 24.36 29.69 -12.02
C GLU A 473 24.30 31.21 -12.04
N PHE A 474 23.88 31.84 -10.94
CA PHE A 474 23.86 33.29 -10.81
C PHE A 474 25.25 33.89 -11.05
N LEU A 475 26.30 33.31 -10.43
CA LEU A 475 27.68 33.76 -10.60
C LEU A 475 28.14 33.61 -12.07
N LYS A 476 27.92 32.43 -12.68
CA LYS A 476 28.29 32.17 -14.09
C LYS A 476 27.57 33.11 -15.06
N LYS A 477 26.26 33.30 -14.91
CA LYS A 477 25.49 34.19 -15.77
C LYS A 477 25.82 35.65 -15.52
N GLN A 478 26.11 36.05 -14.28
CA GLN A 478 26.52 37.42 -13.99
C GLN A 478 27.83 37.77 -14.70
N GLU A 479 28.81 36.86 -14.71
CA GLU A 479 30.05 37.04 -15.46
C GLU A 479 29.80 37.13 -16.97
N LEU A 480 28.94 36.26 -17.51
CA LEU A 480 28.56 36.28 -18.92
C LEU A 480 27.85 37.58 -19.33
N LEU A 481 26.90 38.06 -18.52
CA LEU A 481 26.19 39.32 -18.78
C LEU A 481 27.11 40.54 -18.68
N LYS A 482 28.08 40.53 -17.76
CA LYS A 482 29.12 41.57 -17.64
C LYS A 482 30.01 41.58 -18.89
N ASN A 483 30.47 40.42 -19.35
CA ASN A 483 31.31 40.30 -20.54
C ASN A 483 30.59 40.75 -21.82
N GLN A 484 29.27 40.57 -21.88
CA GLN A 484 28.44 41.01 -23.01
C GLN A 484 28.01 42.48 -22.94
N LYS A 485 28.46 43.25 -21.93
CA LYS A 485 28.18 44.69 -21.81
C LYS A 485 26.68 45.03 -21.84
N ILE A 486 25.82 44.14 -21.34
CA ILE A 486 24.36 44.34 -21.31
C ILE A 486 23.97 45.63 -20.56
N SER A 487 24.75 46.05 -19.56
CA SER A 487 24.57 47.32 -18.87
C SER A 487 24.71 48.55 -19.78
N GLU A 488 25.55 48.49 -20.82
CA GLU A 488 25.67 49.57 -21.82
C GLU A 488 24.42 49.67 -22.71
N ILE A 489 23.68 48.56 -22.90
CA ILE A 489 22.44 48.55 -23.67
C ILE A 489 21.35 49.30 -22.92
N ASN A 490 21.20 49.07 -21.61
CA ASN A 490 20.23 49.80 -20.77
C ASN A 490 20.47 51.32 -20.83
N SER A 491 21.72 51.77 -20.63
CA SER A 491 22.02 53.20 -20.63
C SER A 491 21.76 53.85 -21.98
N LYS A 492 22.22 53.22 -23.08
CA LYS A 492 22.00 53.74 -24.44
C LYS A 492 20.53 53.72 -24.84
N LEU A 493 19.79 52.68 -24.44
CA LEU A 493 18.35 52.56 -24.70
C LEU A 493 17.58 53.71 -24.06
N GLU A 494 17.85 54.01 -22.79
CA GLU A 494 17.15 55.07 -22.06
C GLU A 494 17.47 56.46 -22.64
N ASP A 495 18.73 56.71 -22.99
CA ASP A 495 19.15 57.97 -23.62
C ASP A 495 18.46 58.17 -24.99
N LYS A 496 18.49 57.14 -25.84
CA LYS A 496 17.95 57.21 -27.20
C LYS A 496 16.43 57.15 -27.26
N ALA A 497 15.77 56.47 -26.33
CA ALA A 497 14.31 56.36 -26.33
C ALA A 497 13.61 57.74 -26.25
N LYS A 498 14.21 58.72 -25.56
CA LYS A 498 13.69 60.09 -25.50
C LYS A 498 13.67 60.76 -26.88
N GLU A 499 14.73 60.57 -27.68
CA GLU A 499 14.82 61.11 -29.04
C GLU A 499 13.74 60.53 -29.97
N PHE A 500 13.32 59.28 -29.72
CA PHE A 500 12.29 58.59 -30.49
C PHE A 500 10.85 58.86 -30.02
N GLY A 501 10.67 59.64 -28.95
CA GLY A 501 9.38 60.09 -28.43
C GLY A 501 8.75 59.20 -27.35
N PHE A 502 9.53 58.31 -26.73
CA PHE A 502 9.07 57.58 -25.54
C PHE A 502 9.07 58.48 -24.30
N LYS A 503 8.21 58.18 -23.32
CA LYS A 503 8.16 58.89 -22.05
C LYS A 503 9.48 58.68 -21.28
N ASP A 504 9.94 59.73 -20.59
CA ASP A 504 11.10 59.62 -19.69
C ASP A 504 10.89 58.51 -18.64
N GLY A 505 11.86 57.62 -18.48
CA GLY A 505 11.81 56.47 -17.58
C GLY A 505 11.10 55.23 -18.13
N TYR A 506 10.65 55.21 -19.39
CA TYR A 506 9.88 54.09 -19.95
C TYR A 506 10.67 52.77 -20.01
N PHE A 507 11.99 52.83 -20.23
CA PHE A 507 12.87 51.65 -20.31
C PHE A 507 13.87 51.56 -19.15
N LYS A 508 13.64 52.30 -18.06
CA LYS A 508 14.56 52.40 -16.91
C LYS A 508 14.94 51.04 -16.32
N ASP A 509 14.04 50.07 -16.34
CA ASP A 509 14.25 48.72 -15.80
C ASP A 509 14.58 47.67 -16.87
N SER A 510 14.67 48.04 -18.16
CA SER A 510 15.02 47.13 -19.26
C SER A 510 16.49 46.70 -19.18
N TYR A 511 16.81 45.41 -19.32
CA TYR A 511 18.21 44.94 -19.28
C TYR A 511 19.00 45.27 -18.00
N LYS A 512 18.32 45.57 -16.89
CA LYS A 512 18.96 45.85 -15.60
C LYS A 512 19.47 44.56 -14.95
N ILE A 513 20.78 44.51 -14.69
CA ILE A 513 21.43 43.36 -14.05
C ILE A 513 21.25 43.47 -12.52
N SER A 514 20.59 42.50 -11.90
CA SER A 514 20.50 42.43 -10.43
C SER A 514 21.89 42.16 -9.81
N GLN A 515 22.24 42.92 -8.77
CA GLN A 515 23.45 42.67 -7.99
C GLN A 515 23.20 41.82 -6.74
N LYS A 516 21.94 41.49 -6.46
CA LYS A 516 21.55 40.76 -5.26
C LYS A 516 21.70 39.26 -5.51
N GLU A 517 22.68 38.66 -4.84
CA GLU A 517 22.84 37.21 -4.84
C GLU A 517 21.56 36.53 -4.32
N PRO A 518 21.05 35.49 -5.00
CA PRO A 518 19.88 34.77 -4.53
C PRO A 518 20.20 34.06 -3.22
N ASN A 519 19.41 34.32 -2.18
CA ASN A 519 19.48 33.59 -0.91
C ASN A 519 18.09 33.08 -0.54
N TYR A 520 17.93 31.77 -0.53
CA TYR A 520 16.64 31.13 -0.32
C TYR A 520 16.53 30.58 1.09
N THR A 521 15.66 31.19 1.88
CA THR A 521 15.17 30.58 3.13
C THR A 521 13.87 29.81 2.84
N LEU A 522 13.56 28.84 3.70
CA LEU A 522 12.36 28.02 3.56
C LEU A 522 11.07 28.87 3.63
N GLU A 523 11.05 29.86 4.52
CA GLU A 523 9.96 30.85 4.61
C GLU A 523 9.82 31.71 3.34
N TYR A 524 10.94 32.12 2.74
CA TYR A 524 10.92 32.89 1.51
C TYR A 524 10.35 32.08 0.34
N LEU A 525 10.76 30.82 0.21
CA LEU A 525 10.24 29.92 -0.83
C LEU A 525 8.75 29.63 -0.67
N GLN A 526 8.27 29.49 0.58
CA GLN A 526 6.85 29.36 0.85
C GLN A 526 6.05 30.60 0.47
N LYS A 527 6.60 31.82 0.65
CA LYS A 527 5.99 33.07 0.16
C LYS A 527 5.90 33.11 -1.37
N LEU A 528 6.84 32.49 -2.07
CA LEU A 528 6.84 32.34 -3.53
C LEU A 528 5.94 31.19 -4.03
N ASP A 529 5.17 30.54 -3.14
CA ASP A 529 4.36 29.34 -3.42
C ASP A 529 5.15 28.10 -3.87
N PHE A 530 6.44 28.03 -3.56
CA PHE A 530 7.22 26.79 -3.74
C PHE A 530 7.09 25.88 -2.51
N GLU A 531 6.74 24.62 -2.77
CA GLU A 531 6.63 23.61 -1.72
C GLU A 531 7.95 22.88 -1.51
N ILE A 532 8.55 23.11 -0.34
CA ILE A 532 9.75 22.43 0.13
C ILE A 532 9.51 21.99 1.56
N LEU A 533 9.79 20.72 1.84
CA LEU A 533 9.71 20.16 3.18
C LEU A 533 11.10 19.76 3.67
N LYS A 534 11.30 19.82 4.98
CA LYS A 534 12.50 19.29 5.64
C LYS A 534 12.27 17.82 5.95
N PHE A 535 13.23 16.98 5.56
CA PHE A 535 13.25 15.55 5.83
C PHE A 535 14.62 15.16 6.38
N GLU A 536 14.67 14.80 7.66
CA GLU A 536 15.92 14.56 8.40
C GLU A 536 16.93 15.72 8.23
N ASN A 537 18.11 15.43 7.66
CA ASN A 537 19.16 16.39 7.33
C ASN A 537 19.13 16.83 5.86
N SER A 538 17.97 16.78 5.21
CA SER A 538 17.78 17.10 3.79
C SER A 538 16.51 17.91 3.55
N PHE A 539 16.42 18.48 2.36
CA PHE A 539 15.24 19.14 1.83
C PHE A 539 14.68 18.31 0.68
N ILE A 540 13.36 18.24 0.62
CA ILE A 540 12.63 17.54 -0.44
C ILE A 540 11.66 18.48 -1.14
N SER A 541 11.51 18.28 -2.45
CA SER A 541 10.48 18.89 -3.28
C SER A 541 10.05 17.89 -4.36
N TYR A 542 9.22 18.30 -5.31
CA TYR A 542 8.68 17.40 -6.33
C TYR A 542 8.94 17.90 -7.76
N VAL A 543 8.91 16.95 -8.69
CA VAL A 543 8.96 17.17 -10.13
C VAL A 543 7.99 16.20 -10.80
N ASN A 544 7.23 16.66 -11.79
CA ASN A 544 6.34 15.80 -12.56
C ASN A 544 6.97 15.52 -13.92
N VAL A 545 7.23 14.25 -14.23
CA VAL A 545 7.92 13.82 -15.45
C VAL A 545 7.01 12.90 -16.26
N SER A 546 7.08 12.96 -17.60
CA SER A 546 6.30 12.10 -18.50
C SER A 546 6.53 10.61 -18.20
N LYS A 547 5.52 9.78 -18.45
CA LYS A 547 5.59 8.32 -18.26
C LYS A 547 6.66 7.67 -19.13
N ASP A 548 6.90 8.22 -20.31
CA ASP A 548 7.84 7.65 -21.28
C ASP A 548 9.29 7.82 -20.82
N ASP A 549 9.56 8.86 -20.02
CA ASP A 549 10.88 9.24 -19.54
C ASP A 549 11.29 8.57 -18.21
N ILE A 550 10.39 7.79 -17.58
CA ILE A 550 10.62 7.21 -16.24
C ILE A 550 11.88 6.34 -16.17
N SER A 551 12.16 5.60 -17.23
CA SER A 551 13.34 4.70 -17.27
C SER A 551 14.67 5.45 -17.16
N LEU A 552 14.72 6.70 -17.64
CA LEU A 552 15.91 7.54 -17.63
C LEU A 552 16.13 8.21 -16.27
N LEU A 553 15.08 8.34 -15.45
CA LEU A 553 15.17 8.94 -14.11
C LEU A 553 15.96 8.10 -13.13
N ASN A 554 16.04 6.78 -13.35
CA ASN A 554 16.82 5.87 -12.52
C ASN A 554 18.32 6.20 -12.49
N ASN A 555 18.81 7.03 -13.41
CA ASN A 555 20.21 7.47 -13.47
C ASN A 555 20.53 8.63 -12.51
N PHE A 556 19.54 9.18 -11.82
CA PHE A 556 19.72 10.32 -10.92
C PHE A 556 19.51 9.91 -9.46
N ASP A 557 20.59 9.84 -8.69
CA ASP A 557 20.57 9.40 -7.27
C ASP A 557 19.73 10.30 -6.36
N PHE A 558 19.51 11.57 -6.76
CA PHE A 558 18.71 12.53 -6.01
C PHE A 558 17.20 12.43 -6.32
N VAL A 559 16.79 11.59 -7.27
CA VAL A 559 15.39 11.38 -7.65
C VAL A 559 14.84 10.15 -6.95
N ILE A 560 13.68 10.31 -6.31
CA ILE A 560 12.99 9.25 -5.58
C ILE A 560 11.65 8.99 -6.27
N ASN A 561 11.49 7.78 -6.80
CA ASN A 561 10.24 7.32 -7.39
C ASN A 561 9.23 7.00 -6.27
N LEU A 562 8.08 7.65 -6.29
CA LEU A 562 7.00 7.49 -5.29
C LEU A 562 6.06 6.31 -5.57
N SER A 563 6.24 5.60 -6.70
CA SER A 563 5.43 4.42 -7.01
C SER A 563 5.69 3.33 -5.97
N LEU A 564 4.64 2.86 -5.30
CA LEU A 564 4.71 1.76 -4.33
C LEU A 564 5.41 0.52 -4.89
N LYS A 565 5.27 0.27 -6.20
CA LYS A 565 6.00 -0.81 -6.88
C LYS A 565 7.50 -0.58 -6.77
N SER A 566 8.02 0.50 -7.36
CA SER A 566 9.47 0.75 -7.39
C SER A 566 10.07 1.04 -6.02
N MET A 567 9.31 1.67 -5.11
CA MET A 567 9.80 1.94 -3.75
C MET A 567 10.10 0.65 -3.00
N PHE A 568 9.21 -0.34 -3.09
CA PHE A 568 9.28 -1.54 -2.25
C PHE A 568 9.72 -2.80 -3.01
N GLU A 569 9.86 -2.77 -4.33
CA GLU A 569 10.23 -3.94 -5.15
C GLU A 569 11.51 -4.64 -4.64
N ASP A 570 12.61 -3.90 -4.44
CA ASP A 570 13.86 -4.48 -3.91
C ASP A 570 13.70 -5.05 -2.49
N GLU A 571 12.88 -4.38 -1.66
CA GLU A 571 12.58 -4.83 -0.29
C GLU A 571 11.78 -6.13 -0.33
N LEU A 572 10.78 -6.24 -1.22
CA LEU A 572 9.95 -7.43 -1.38
C LEU A 572 10.73 -8.61 -1.97
N ILE A 573 11.66 -8.37 -2.90
CA ILE A 573 12.58 -9.40 -3.41
C ILE A 573 13.52 -9.88 -2.30
N LYS A 574 14.00 -8.98 -1.42
CA LYS A 574 14.77 -9.38 -0.24
C LYS A 574 13.92 -10.22 0.72
N ILE A 575 12.68 -9.81 0.98
CA ILE A 575 11.74 -10.52 1.84
C ILE A 575 11.40 -11.90 1.27
N GLU A 576 11.27 -12.05 -0.05
CA GLU A 576 11.09 -13.33 -0.73
C GLU A 576 12.23 -14.30 -0.37
N LYS A 577 13.49 -13.82 -0.45
CA LYS A 577 14.67 -14.62 -0.08
C LYS A 577 14.68 -14.98 1.41
N GLU A 578 14.30 -14.04 2.28
CA GLU A 578 14.16 -14.31 3.71
C GLU A 578 13.07 -15.35 3.99
N LEU A 579 11.91 -15.25 3.33
CA LEU A 579 10.83 -16.22 3.43
C LEU A 579 11.29 -17.62 3.03
N ILE A 580 12.01 -17.75 1.91
CA ILE A 580 12.57 -19.03 1.46
C ILE A 580 13.56 -19.57 2.50
N PHE A 581 14.46 -18.72 3.02
CA PHE A 581 15.45 -19.11 4.03
C PHE A 581 14.81 -19.56 5.34
N TYR A 582 13.97 -18.73 5.96
CA TYR A 582 13.31 -19.05 7.23
C TYR A 582 12.28 -20.17 7.07
N GLY A 583 11.62 -20.25 5.92
CA GLY A 583 10.76 -21.37 5.56
C GLY A 583 11.56 -22.68 5.45
N ALA A 584 12.70 -22.70 4.77
CA ALA A 584 13.58 -23.87 4.74
C ALA A 584 14.09 -24.25 6.14
N LEU A 585 14.42 -23.26 6.97
CA LEU A 585 14.82 -23.48 8.36
C LEU A 585 13.68 -24.12 9.17
N SER A 586 12.44 -23.65 9.02
CA SER A 586 11.26 -24.27 9.66
C SER A 586 11.07 -25.73 9.24
N ILE A 587 11.22 -26.02 7.94
CA ILE A 587 11.14 -27.39 7.40
C ILE A 587 12.22 -28.27 8.03
N PHE A 588 13.45 -27.78 8.11
CA PHE A 588 14.56 -28.49 8.76
C PHE A 588 14.25 -28.83 10.22
N PHE A 589 13.71 -27.88 10.99
CA PHE A 589 13.30 -28.13 12.38
C PHE A 589 12.15 -29.13 12.48
N ILE A 590 11.13 -29.02 11.65
CA ILE A 590 10.00 -29.96 11.60
C ILE A 590 10.50 -31.38 11.30
N ILE A 591 11.34 -31.55 10.27
CA ILE A 591 11.93 -32.85 9.90
C ILE A 591 12.79 -33.39 11.05
N SER A 592 13.54 -32.54 11.74
CA SER A 592 14.37 -32.94 12.88
C SER A 592 13.52 -33.48 14.04
N ILE A 593 12.45 -32.79 14.42
CA ILE A 593 11.52 -33.22 15.48
C ILE A 593 10.89 -34.58 15.12
N ILE A 594 10.47 -34.76 13.87
CA ILE A 594 9.84 -36.00 13.39
C ILE A 594 10.83 -37.15 13.31
N SER A 595 12.05 -36.90 12.84
CA SER A 595 13.10 -37.92 12.71
C SER A 595 13.54 -38.47 14.07
N ILE A 596 13.49 -37.63 15.12
CA ILE A 596 13.74 -38.05 16.50
C ILE A 596 12.54 -38.84 17.05
N SER A 597 11.31 -38.39 16.78
CA SER A 597 10.11 -38.91 17.45
C SER A 597 9.48 -40.15 16.79
N TYR A 598 9.56 -40.31 15.45
CA TYR A 598 8.79 -41.32 14.71
C TYR A 598 9.52 -41.93 13.49
N ARG A 599 10.67 -42.60 13.73
CA ARG A 599 11.52 -43.18 12.67
C ARG A 599 10.85 -44.19 11.72
N LYS A 600 9.82 -44.92 12.16
CA LYS A 600 9.26 -46.07 11.41
C LYS A 600 8.32 -45.69 10.25
N ASN A 601 7.79 -44.47 10.19
CA ASN A 601 6.79 -44.05 9.19
C ASN A 601 7.23 -42.82 8.37
N LEU A 602 8.54 -42.63 8.15
CA LEU A 602 9.11 -41.41 7.55
C LEU A 602 8.44 -41.01 6.23
N LEU A 603 8.16 -41.95 5.34
CA LEU A 603 7.57 -41.67 4.03
C LEU A 603 6.16 -41.07 4.10
N ILE A 604 5.36 -41.44 5.12
CA ILE A 604 4.03 -40.88 5.33
C ILE A 604 4.15 -39.40 5.76
N TYR A 605 5.05 -39.11 6.71
CA TYR A 605 5.31 -37.73 7.13
C TYR A 605 5.81 -36.85 5.98
N LEU A 606 6.76 -37.36 5.19
CA LEU A 606 7.25 -36.64 4.02
C LEU A 606 6.15 -36.40 2.98
N SER A 607 5.19 -37.33 2.84
CA SER A 607 4.03 -37.14 1.96
C SER A 607 3.13 -36.00 2.46
N PHE A 608 2.80 -35.98 3.75
CA PHE A 608 2.02 -34.87 4.34
C PHE A 608 2.77 -33.54 4.32
N LEU A 609 4.10 -33.55 4.40
CA LEU A 609 4.91 -32.34 4.35
C LEU A 609 4.98 -31.76 2.92
N PHE A 610 5.42 -32.57 1.96
CA PHE A 610 5.82 -32.06 0.65
C PHE A 610 4.69 -32.08 -0.39
N PHE A 611 3.69 -32.94 -0.29
CA PHE A 611 2.63 -32.99 -1.30
C PHE A 611 1.73 -31.73 -1.29
N PRO A 612 1.17 -31.28 -0.15
CA PRO A 612 0.43 -30.01 -0.12
C PRO A 612 1.31 -28.82 -0.51
N PHE A 613 2.59 -28.84 -0.10
CA PHE A 613 3.57 -27.83 -0.50
C PHE A 613 3.75 -27.76 -2.02
N SER A 614 3.94 -28.90 -2.70
CA SER A 614 4.08 -28.92 -4.16
C SER A 614 2.81 -28.47 -4.88
N MET A 615 1.64 -28.82 -4.34
CA MET A 615 0.35 -28.45 -4.93
C MET A 615 0.09 -26.95 -4.84
N ILE A 616 0.37 -26.32 -3.69
CA ILE A 616 0.26 -24.87 -3.55
C ILE A 616 1.28 -24.17 -4.46
N LEU A 617 2.54 -24.64 -4.50
CA LEU A 617 3.56 -24.04 -5.36
C LEU A 617 3.21 -24.16 -6.85
N SER A 618 2.50 -25.22 -7.25
CA SER A 618 2.00 -25.42 -8.62
C SER A 618 1.00 -24.35 -9.08
N LEU A 619 0.46 -23.51 -8.18
CA LEU A 619 -0.31 -22.33 -8.56
C LEU A 619 0.49 -21.37 -9.45
N THR A 620 1.82 -21.38 -9.36
CA THR A 620 2.70 -20.58 -10.23
C THR A 620 2.56 -20.91 -11.72
N LEU A 621 1.93 -22.03 -12.08
CA LEU A 621 1.61 -22.37 -13.47
C LEU A 621 0.49 -21.49 -14.05
N PHE A 622 -0.32 -20.86 -13.19
CA PHE A 622 -1.51 -20.10 -13.58
C PHE A 622 -1.46 -18.63 -13.17
N ILE A 623 -0.79 -18.32 -12.05
CA ILE A 623 -0.74 -16.98 -11.46
C ILE A 623 0.68 -16.64 -11.00
N GLU A 624 0.98 -15.35 -10.84
CA GLU A 624 2.19 -14.90 -10.17
C GLU A 624 2.00 -14.99 -8.65
N LEU A 625 3.00 -15.53 -7.94
CA LEU A 625 2.94 -15.71 -6.51
C LEU A 625 3.51 -14.48 -5.80
N ASN A 626 2.64 -13.78 -5.07
CA ASN A 626 3.08 -12.76 -4.11
C ASN A 626 3.55 -13.37 -2.78
N ILE A 627 4.09 -12.51 -1.91
CA ILE A 627 4.57 -12.82 -0.56
C ILE A 627 3.58 -13.61 0.29
N LEU A 628 2.27 -13.30 0.18
CA LEU A 628 1.25 -13.96 0.99
C LEU A 628 1.00 -15.40 0.55
N HIS A 629 1.07 -15.71 -0.75
CA HIS A 629 0.99 -17.10 -1.21
C HIS A 629 2.14 -17.93 -0.63
N ILE A 630 3.38 -17.39 -0.67
CA ILE A 630 4.58 -18.05 -0.15
C ILE A 630 4.52 -18.20 1.38
N PHE A 631 4.02 -17.19 2.09
CA PHE A 631 3.82 -17.27 3.53
C PHE A 631 2.84 -18.39 3.90
N ILE A 632 1.67 -18.45 3.24
CA ILE A 632 0.66 -19.49 3.48
C ILE A 632 1.15 -20.89 3.10
N LEU A 633 1.97 -20.99 2.06
CA LEU A 633 2.61 -22.25 1.66
C LEU A 633 3.35 -22.91 2.85
N PHE A 634 4.17 -22.16 3.59
CA PHE A 634 4.88 -22.68 4.76
C PHE A 634 3.96 -22.94 5.97
N ILE A 635 2.87 -22.18 6.10
CA ILE A 635 1.87 -22.38 7.17
C ILE A 635 1.09 -23.68 6.96
N ILE A 636 0.53 -23.87 5.76
CA ILE A 636 -0.23 -25.09 5.47
C ILE A 636 0.66 -26.31 5.53
N LEU A 637 1.94 -26.21 5.13
CA LEU A 637 2.91 -27.26 5.37
C LEU A 637 3.03 -27.60 6.86
N SER A 638 3.11 -26.59 7.73
CA SER A 638 3.23 -26.76 9.18
C SER A 638 1.97 -27.37 9.80
N ILE A 639 0.78 -27.04 9.29
CA ILE A 639 -0.49 -27.66 9.76
C ILE A 639 -0.64 -29.08 9.20
N SER A 640 -0.22 -29.30 7.95
CA SER A 640 -0.35 -30.59 7.28
C SER A 640 0.43 -31.70 8.00
N ILE A 641 1.57 -31.35 8.58
CA ILE A 641 2.41 -32.32 9.27
C ILE A 641 1.75 -32.86 10.54
N ASP A 642 0.90 -32.07 11.20
CA ASP A 642 0.12 -32.49 12.36
C ASP A 642 -0.76 -33.69 11.99
N TYR A 643 -1.42 -33.63 10.83
CA TYR A 643 -2.22 -34.75 10.33
C TYR A 643 -1.37 -35.99 10.04
N GLY A 644 -0.13 -35.80 9.56
CA GLY A 644 0.86 -36.86 9.42
C GLY A 644 1.22 -37.52 10.77
N ILE A 645 1.40 -36.72 11.82
CA ILE A 645 1.63 -37.16 13.22
C ILE A 645 0.44 -37.97 13.72
N TYR A 646 -0.78 -37.44 13.60
CA TYR A 646 -1.98 -38.11 14.07
C TYR A 646 -2.24 -39.44 13.36
N ILE A 647 -2.12 -39.49 12.03
CA ILE A 647 -2.42 -40.70 11.26
C ILE A 647 -1.44 -41.85 11.52
N SER A 648 -0.24 -41.52 11.99
CA SER A 648 0.87 -42.45 12.16
C SER A 648 1.05 -42.93 13.61
N SER A 649 0.62 -42.14 14.59
CA SER A 649 0.74 -42.48 16.02
C SER A 649 -0.46 -43.27 16.56
N TYR A 650 -1.69 -42.89 16.19
CA TYR A 650 -2.87 -43.60 16.66
C TYR A 650 -2.99 -44.97 15.99
N LYS A 651 -3.32 -46.00 16.77
CA LYS A 651 -3.55 -47.39 16.33
C LYS A 651 -4.69 -47.48 15.28
N LYS A 652 -4.45 -47.11 14.02
CA LYS A 652 -5.36 -47.23 12.86
C LYS A 652 -6.86 -47.11 13.20
N ASP A 653 -7.23 -46.16 14.06
CA ASP A 653 -8.60 -46.08 14.53
C ASP A 653 -9.43 -45.27 13.52
N LYS A 654 -10.68 -45.68 13.29
CA LYS A 654 -11.63 -44.93 12.46
C LYS A 654 -11.83 -43.52 13.03
N ASN A 655 -11.72 -43.39 14.35
CA ASN A 655 -11.82 -42.15 15.10
C ASN A 655 -10.77 -41.11 14.71
N THR A 656 -9.52 -41.51 14.47
CA THR A 656 -8.46 -40.57 14.04
C THR A 656 -8.76 -39.98 12.67
N ASN A 657 -9.26 -40.78 11.72
CA ASN A 657 -9.64 -40.27 10.40
C ASN A 657 -10.84 -39.32 10.47
N LYS A 658 -11.79 -39.59 11.38
CA LYS A 658 -12.92 -38.68 11.64
C LYS A 658 -12.42 -37.34 12.20
N ALA A 659 -11.54 -37.36 13.20
CA ALA A 659 -10.95 -36.15 13.77
C ALA A 659 -10.21 -35.32 12.71
N ILE A 660 -9.32 -35.94 11.92
CA ILE A 660 -8.61 -35.26 10.83
C ILE A 660 -9.59 -34.68 9.81
N PHE A 661 -10.66 -35.41 9.46
CA PHE A 661 -11.64 -34.88 8.52
C PHE A 661 -12.40 -33.66 9.06
N TYR A 662 -12.78 -33.69 10.34
CA TYR A 662 -13.38 -32.53 10.99
C TYR A 662 -12.43 -31.34 11.00
N SER A 663 -11.15 -31.57 11.27
CA SER A 663 -10.08 -30.59 11.19
C SER A 663 -9.90 -29.97 9.80
N ILE A 664 -9.93 -30.79 8.74
CA ILE A 664 -9.88 -30.31 7.35
C ILE A 664 -11.06 -29.40 7.05
N LEU A 665 -12.27 -29.78 7.48
CA LEU A 665 -13.48 -28.97 7.27
C LEU A 665 -13.45 -27.64 8.03
N THR A 666 -12.98 -27.64 9.29
CA THR A 666 -12.85 -26.39 10.07
C THR A 666 -11.72 -25.50 9.56
N THR A 667 -10.64 -26.09 9.08
CA THR A 667 -9.54 -25.36 8.43
C THR A 667 -10.03 -24.72 7.13
N PHE A 668 -10.83 -25.42 6.33
CA PHE A 668 -11.47 -24.83 5.15
C PHE A 668 -12.45 -23.71 5.53
N ALA A 669 -13.24 -23.89 6.58
CA ALA A 669 -14.17 -22.87 7.07
C ALA A 669 -13.45 -21.60 7.57
N GLY A 670 -12.26 -21.73 8.16
CA GLY A 670 -11.45 -20.59 8.62
C GLY A 670 -10.63 -19.93 7.52
N PHE A 671 -9.84 -20.71 6.77
CA PHE A 671 -8.91 -20.20 5.76
C PHE A 671 -9.44 -20.26 4.34
N GLY A 672 -10.08 -21.36 3.96
CA GLY A 672 -10.57 -21.56 2.60
C GLY A 672 -11.61 -20.51 2.18
N VAL A 673 -12.47 -20.10 3.12
CA VAL A 673 -13.48 -19.05 2.91
C VAL A 673 -12.88 -17.70 2.46
N LEU A 674 -11.62 -17.43 2.78
CA LEU A 674 -10.93 -16.20 2.36
C LEU A 674 -10.82 -16.07 0.83
N ILE A 675 -10.97 -17.17 0.07
CA ILE A 675 -10.98 -17.17 -1.40
C ILE A 675 -12.15 -16.34 -1.98
N PHE A 676 -13.19 -16.07 -1.18
CA PHE A 676 -14.33 -15.25 -1.59
C PHE A 676 -14.12 -13.75 -1.36
N SER A 677 -12.96 -13.33 -0.86
CA SER A 677 -12.64 -11.93 -0.60
C SER A 677 -12.34 -11.19 -1.90
N ASN A 678 -12.80 -9.93 -1.98
CA ASN A 678 -12.43 -9.02 -3.06
C ASN A 678 -11.10 -8.32 -2.82
N ILE A 679 -10.50 -8.50 -1.64
CA ILE A 679 -9.18 -7.99 -1.30
C ILE A 679 -8.15 -9.02 -1.75
N ASN A 680 -7.25 -8.61 -2.64
CA ASN A 680 -6.24 -9.50 -3.22
C ASN A 680 -5.38 -10.19 -2.14
N ALA A 681 -5.00 -9.49 -1.07
CA ALA A 681 -4.25 -10.08 0.03
C ALA A 681 -4.95 -11.29 0.67
N LEU A 682 -6.25 -11.17 0.98
CA LEU A 682 -7.03 -12.26 1.58
C LEU A 682 -7.34 -13.35 0.57
N PHE A 683 -7.61 -13.00 -0.69
CA PHE A 683 -7.78 -13.95 -1.77
C PHE A 683 -6.54 -14.84 -1.94
N SER A 684 -5.34 -14.24 -1.96
CA SER A 684 -4.06 -14.97 -2.05
C SER A 684 -3.87 -15.95 -0.90
N ILE A 685 -4.30 -15.57 0.31
CA ILE A 685 -4.28 -16.48 1.46
C ILE A 685 -5.27 -17.64 1.26
N GLY A 686 -6.50 -17.31 0.83
CA GLY A 686 -7.59 -18.27 0.68
C GLY A 686 -7.37 -19.30 -0.42
N ILE A 687 -6.83 -18.91 -1.57
CA ILE A 687 -6.53 -19.85 -2.67
C ILE A 687 -5.44 -20.84 -2.25
N SER A 688 -4.33 -20.36 -1.67
CA SER A 688 -3.24 -21.22 -1.20
C SER A 688 -3.72 -22.18 -0.11
N ALA A 689 -4.50 -21.69 0.85
CA ALA A 689 -5.06 -22.53 1.89
C ALA A 689 -6.04 -23.58 1.33
N THR A 690 -6.92 -23.20 0.40
CA THR A 690 -7.87 -24.11 -0.23
C THR A 690 -7.16 -25.25 -0.96
N VAL A 691 -6.17 -24.94 -1.79
CA VAL A 691 -5.37 -25.96 -2.51
C VAL A 691 -4.66 -26.88 -1.53
N GLY A 692 -4.06 -26.32 -0.48
CA GLY A 692 -3.39 -27.12 0.55
C GLY A 692 -4.34 -28.04 1.33
N VAL A 693 -5.50 -27.54 1.76
CA VAL A 693 -6.52 -28.33 2.48
C VAL A 693 -7.09 -29.45 1.59
N LEU A 694 -7.35 -29.16 0.31
CA LEU A 694 -7.76 -30.19 -0.66
C LEU A 694 -6.68 -31.26 -0.87
N SER A 695 -5.41 -30.85 -0.85
CA SER A 695 -4.27 -31.76 -0.95
C SER A 695 -4.17 -32.68 0.27
N ILE A 696 -4.40 -32.16 1.47
CA ILE A 696 -4.47 -32.95 2.71
C ILE A 696 -5.65 -33.93 2.65
N LEU A 697 -6.82 -33.49 2.19
CA LEU A 697 -8.00 -34.35 2.03
C LEU A 697 -7.73 -35.49 1.03
N PHE A 698 -7.03 -35.19 -0.06
CA PHE A 698 -6.59 -36.20 -1.03
C PHE A 698 -5.70 -37.26 -0.35
N LEU A 699 -4.70 -36.83 0.44
CA LEU A 699 -3.86 -37.75 1.19
C LEU A 699 -4.66 -38.59 2.17
N LEU A 700 -5.61 -38.00 2.91
CA LEU A 700 -6.45 -38.72 3.87
C LEU A 700 -7.26 -39.85 3.22
N ILE A 701 -7.76 -39.64 1.99
CA ILE A 701 -8.61 -40.59 1.27
C ILE A 701 -7.78 -41.69 0.57
N PHE A 702 -6.69 -41.32 -0.09
CA PHE A 702 -5.99 -42.20 -1.03
C PHE A 702 -4.68 -42.80 -0.52
N LEU A 703 -4.01 -42.18 0.45
CA LEU A 703 -2.71 -42.64 0.93
C LEU A 703 -2.82 -44.00 1.63
N LYS A 704 -2.06 -44.97 1.15
CA LYS A 704 -1.96 -46.30 1.73
C LYS A 704 -1.17 -46.24 3.05
N LYS A 705 -1.86 -46.54 4.14
CA LYS A 705 -1.28 -46.59 5.50
C LYS A 705 -0.59 -47.93 5.72
N GLU A 706 0.72 -47.93 5.99
CA GLU A 706 1.46 -49.16 6.29
C GLU A 706 0.83 -49.90 7.49
N LYS A 707 0.69 -51.23 7.41
CA LYS A 707 0.28 -52.05 8.57
C LYS A 707 1.44 -51.99 9.55
N SER A 708 1.24 -51.35 10.72
CA SER A 708 2.14 -51.55 11.85
C SER A 708 2.19 -53.05 12.09
N ALA A 709 3.38 -53.66 11.95
CA ALA A 709 3.60 -55.01 12.44
C ALA A 709 3.08 -55.05 13.88
N SER A 710 2.13 -55.95 14.14
CA SER A 710 1.73 -56.29 15.50
C SER A 710 3.01 -56.53 16.29
N ASN A 711 3.27 -55.71 17.31
CA ASN A 711 4.23 -56.09 18.32
C ASN A 711 3.68 -57.36 18.96
N ASN A 712 4.26 -58.51 18.60
CA ASN A 712 4.33 -59.64 19.49
C ASN A 712 5.10 -59.17 20.72
N LEU A 713 4.39 -58.93 21.81
CA LEU A 713 4.83 -59.13 23.19
C LEU A 713 3.58 -59.32 24.04
#